data_AF-A0A9D8R604-F1
#
_entry.id   AF-A0A9D8R604-F1
#
_cell.length_a   1.000
_cell.length_b   1.000
_cell.length_c   1.000
_cell.angle_alpha   90.00
_cell.angle_beta   90.00
_cell.angle_gamma   90.00
#
_symmetry.space_group_name_H-M   'P 1'
#
loop_
_entity.id
_entity.type
_entity.pdbx_description
1 polymer ?
#
loop_
_entity_poly.entity_id
_entity_poly.type
_entity_poly.pdbx_seq_one_letter_code
_entity_poly.pdbx_strand_id
1 'polypeptide(L)'
;MKKLLISILLLASCAALSAQGISTAKDFVAFAEACNKGADLSQWYGADSTVVLTADLDFSKIRKPVRVDKFTGRFDGKGFRIKGWKSDGGLFRTVAKGAVVSGIVIDPSCALKINSKAGEFRAGFIADTNEGTIRDCVNGGSISHTCGYAMDPLFIGGIAGVNTFVILNCRNEGKIVSDTSGDAKEAVALYLGGICGGATGKLQTGCTIARCVNGGEVSMVSSLVAVFMGGIAGNPVRSTIKYCINRGEVKGDLRATEDGKTAGVLRIGGIAGQTKADIVRCDNFGHVLAEGACGANTGGIVGMPHDALVVADCLNYGKVEALGEQPSQTGGIAGNIGRPVHVRDCVNWGEVRFDGISSRNRSTAGGIVGNIYVVKTATAGTYVRDCVNHGAVYAGAGGNKYDSGNRNAIHAAGVVAYAEGRSDLRAFVVDCSNDGSVTCVSGRKGSICATAATIATGGNAPDLDAVPVEAVAGKPNLTGFVRTPDGKPLEGIVVTDGRQCVQTGADGSYSMKSDLSEARFVYLSLPANVEIPTLDGIPLFFKRIPRYVKAVSADFVLTPREPVKDYTVMMIADPQVRPYGVDNSMETWAERVAPDAEAFRASCPGEVYSINLGDLVYNYMYAWDDYMDAATKIKCPTFNVIGNHDYDQANLFETEMGSIWYETYVGPDHYSFDLGDIHYIIVNTILYDRKGPGESYSYGLDDMAMEWLEADLSRIGTDKTLVVCAHAQLFKNPNTSPHGSHGAYHRNYERYRELFSRYKAVYSWNGHYHRNFYYNYAGKETSHGAPNIQCISVTRCTGALRLNEPIGAMGEPQGYMVMEVKGDSLDWYYKSVGHGRDYQMRAYDPSRTSDGTVMVNVFNWSEGWTTPRWYENGTLAAEMEYAPGVDPDYYDIFEKVTNKTTRKYCTPSTDSFLFKVKPSPGVTEGEIRVTDLFGHTYSTTVKW
;
A
#
# COMPACT_ATOMS: atom_id res chain seq x y z
N MET A 1 -18.75 -21.25 79.98
CA MET A 1 -20.03 -21.05 79.23
C MET A 1 -19.88 -19.79 78.41
N LYS A 2 -20.23 -19.71 77.13
CA LYS A 2 -20.68 -20.68 76.13
C LYS A 2 -20.91 -19.78 74.90
N LYS A 3 -20.22 -20.05 73.78
CA LYS A 3 -20.60 -19.72 72.39
C LYS A 3 -20.67 -18.21 72.08
N LEU A 4 -20.23 -17.66 70.96
CA LEU A 4 -19.96 -18.11 69.60
C LEU A 4 -19.23 -16.89 68.98
N LEU A 5 -18.04 -16.99 68.42
CA LEU A 5 -17.76 -17.10 66.98
C LEU A 5 -16.22 -17.17 66.91
N ILE A 6 -15.54 -18.29 66.65
CA ILE A 6 -15.41 -18.95 65.34
C ILE A 6 -15.32 -17.87 64.23
N SER A 7 -14.09 -17.49 63.86
CA SER A 7 -13.64 -17.09 62.50
C SER A 7 -12.32 -16.27 62.44
N ILE A 8 -11.43 -16.33 63.44
CA ILE A 8 -10.10 -15.63 63.38
C ILE A 8 -8.95 -16.64 63.46
N LEU A 9 -9.01 -17.70 62.65
CA LEU A 9 -7.90 -18.66 62.49
C LEU A 9 -7.83 -19.29 61.09
N LEU A 10 -8.28 -18.55 60.07
CA LEU A 10 -7.97 -18.78 58.67
C LEU A 10 -7.76 -17.41 58.01
N LEU A 11 -6.54 -16.90 58.04
CA LEU A 11 -6.01 -15.87 57.12
C LEU A 11 -4.52 -15.65 57.45
N ALA A 12 -3.78 -16.76 57.48
CA ALA A 12 -2.31 -16.75 57.54
C ALA A 12 -1.79 -17.66 56.41
N SER A 13 -2.06 -17.25 55.17
CA SER A 13 -1.32 -17.64 53.95
C SER A 13 -1.89 -16.95 52.70
N CYS A 14 -2.10 -15.63 52.74
CA CYS A 14 -1.99 -14.87 51.50
C CYS A 14 -0.49 -14.74 51.21
N ALA A 15 0.09 -15.79 50.63
CA ALA A 15 1.27 -15.62 49.82
C ALA A 15 0.87 -14.60 48.75
N ALA A 16 1.40 -13.39 48.85
CA ALA A 16 1.53 -12.55 47.68
C ALA A 16 2.36 -13.37 46.67
N LEU A 17 1.70 -14.07 45.75
CA LEU A 17 2.37 -14.69 44.63
C LEU A 17 2.97 -13.53 43.84
N SER A 18 4.25 -13.24 44.10
CA SER A 18 5.07 -12.44 43.20
C SER A 18 5.00 -13.14 41.85
N ALA A 19 4.43 -12.51 40.84
CA ALA A 19 4.43 -13.06 39.49
C ALA A 19 5.90 -13.20 39.02
N GLN A 20 6.37 -14.43 38.75
CA GLN A 20 7.81 -14.73 38.61
C GLN A 20 8.29 -14.81 37.15
N GLY A 21 7.37 -14.85 36.18
CA GLY A 21 7.70 -15.18 34.79
C GLY A 21 8.36 -16.56 34.68
N ILE A 22 8.91 -16.88 33.51
CA ILE A 22 9.64 -18.12 33.25
C ILE A 22 11.14 -17.85 33.29
N SER A 23 11.84 -18.45 34.25
CA SER A 23 13.27 -18.18 34.50
C SER A 23 14.21 -19.35 34.22
N THR A 24 13.70 -20.57 34.06
CA THR A 24 14.53 -21.77 33.77
C THR A 24 13.85 -22.73 32.79
N ALA A 25 14.62 -23.62 32.16
CA ALA A 25 14.05 -24.63 31.25
C ALA A 25 13.06 -25.58 31.94
N LYS A 26 13.26 -25.91 33.23
CA LYS A 26 12.33 -26.72 34.02
C LYS A 26 11.00 -25.99 34.27
N ASP A 27 11.09 -24.68 34.49
CA ASP A 27 9.94 -23.81 34.70
C ASP A 27 9.11 -23.67 33.41
N PHE A 28 9.78 -23.53 32.26
CA PHE A 28 9.09 -23.59 30.96
C PHE A 28 8.37 -24.94 30.75
N VAL A 29 8.99 -26.06 31.14
CA VAL A 29 8.33 -27.38 31.07
C VAL A 29 7.07 -27.41 31.94
N ALA A 30 7.13 -26.87 33.16
CA ALA A 30 5.96 -26.78 34.04
C ALA A 30 4.85 -25.88 33.44
N PHE A 31 5.23 -24.73 32.86
CA PHE A 31 4.33 -23.87 32.11
C PHE A 31 3.64 -24.61 30.95
N ALA A 32 4.42 -25.32 30.13
CA ALA A 32 3.89 -26.04 28.98
C ALA A 32 2.90 -27.13 29.41
N GLU A 33 3.22 -27.90 30.45
CA GLU A 33 2.32 -28.91 31.01
C GLU A 33 1.03 -28.29 31.58
N ALA A 34 1.12 -27.14 32.26
CA ALA A 34 -0.03 -26.43 32.78
C ALA A 34 -0.93 -25.89 31.66
N CYS A 35 -0.33 -25.30 30.62
CA CYS A 35 -1.04 -24.83 29.43
C CYS A 35 -1.77 -25.99 28.74
N ASN A 36 -1.11 -27.13 28.58
CA ASN A 36 -1.70 -28.31 27.92
C ASN A 36 -2.85 -28.92 28.72
N LYS A 37 -2.87 -28.73 30.05
CA LYS A 37 -3.96 -29.16 30.94
C LYS A 37 -5.07 -28.12 31.08
N GLY A 38 -4.94 -26.93 30.47
CA GLY A 38 -5.87 -25.82 30.65
C GLY A 38 -5.89 -25.26 32.07
N ALA A 39 -4.77 -25.35 32.80
CA ALA A 39 -4.64 -24.85 34.16
C ALA A 39 -4.46 -23.32 34.21
N ASP A 40 -4.58 -22.74 35.41
CA ASP A 40 -4.27 -21.32 35.62
C ASP A 40 -2.79 -21.02 35.36
N LEU A 41 -2.54 -19.98 34.57
CA LEU A 41 -1.20 -19.57 34.14
C LEU A 41 -0.70 -18.32 34.89
N SER A 42 -1.47 -17.80 35.85
CA SER A 42 -1.22 -16.55 36.56
C SER A 42 0.18 -16.42 37.16
N GLN A 43 0.77 -17.52 37.64
CA GLN A 43 2.11 -17.52 38.23
C GLN A 43 3.23 -17.11 37.25
N TRP A 44 3.03 -17.30 35.94
CA TRP A 44 3.99 -16.94 34.89
C TRP A 44 3.69 -15.59 34.21
N TYR A 45 2.64 -14.89 34.64
CA TYR A 45 2.33 -13.58 34.09
C TYR A 45 3.34 -12.52 34.54
N GLY A 46 3.63 -11.57 33.66
CA GLY A 46 4.21 -10.28 33.97
C GLY A 46 3.11 -9.22 34.06
N ALA A 47 3.32 -8.06 33.44
CA ALA A 47 2.27 -7.05 33.29
C ALA A 47 1.15 -7.52 32.34
N ASP A 48 -0.05 -7.00 32.53
CA ASP A 48 -1.22 -7.16 31.64
C ASP A 48 -1.56 -8.61 31.25
N SER A 49 -1.41 -9.55 32.20
CA SER A 49 -1.70 -10.98 32.00
C SER A 49 -0.91 -11.64 30.86
N THR A 50 0.29 -11.13 30.57
CA THR A 50 1.19 -11.68 29.54
C THR A 50 2.18 -12.65 30.17
N VAL A 51 2.31 -13.87 29.65
CA VAL A 51 3.38 -14.80 30.05
C VAL A 51 4.73 -14.24 29.60
N VAL A 52 5.71 -14.13 30.49
CA VAL A 52 7.01 -13.51 30.15
C VAL A 52 8.19 -14.41 30.47
N LEU A 53 9.23 -14.38 29.62
CA LEU A 53 10.55 -14.88 30.01
C LEU A 53 11.30 -13.82 30.85
N THR A 54 12.06 -14.28 31.84
CA THR A 54 12.88 -13.41 32.70
C THR A 54 14.37 -13.72 32.64
N ALA A 55 14.77 -14.80 31.95
CA ALA A 55 16.15 -15.19 31.71
C ALA A 55 16.28 -16.08 30.46
N ASP A 56 17.51 -16.25 29.98
CA ASP A 56 17.85 -17.28 29.00
C ASP A 56 17.55 -18.69 29.56
N LEU A 57 16.94 -19.57 28.75
CA LEU A 57 16.55 -20.92 29.15
C LEU A 57 17.47 -21.97 28.50
N ASP A 58 18.20 -22.75 29.30
CA ASP A 58 19.07 -23.83 28.82
C ASP A 58 18.43 -25.23 28.94
N PHE A 59 18.07 -25.80 27.79
CA PHE A 59 17.47 -27.14 27.66
C PHE A 59 18.49 -28.26 27.48
N SER A 60 19.80 -28.00 27.55
CA SER A 60 20.86 -29.01 27.34
C SER A 60 20.74 -30.23 28.27
N LYS A 61 20.13 -30.05 29.46
CA LYS A 61 19.90 -31.11 30.45
C LYS A 61 18.49 -31.72 30.39
N ILE A 62 17.62 -31.25 29.50
CA ILE A 62 16.26 -31.74 29.30
C ILE A 62 16.24 -32.73 28.14
N ARG A 63 16.09 -34.03 28.44
CA ARG A 63 16.17 -35.10 27.42
C ARG A 63 15.03 -35.09 26.41
N LYS A 64 13.83 -34.67 26.82
CA LYS A 64 12.62 -34.60 25.99
C LYS A 64 11.84 -33.35 26.37
N PRO A 65 12.07 -32.22 25.69
CA PRO A 65 11.35 -30.98 25.96
C PRO A 65 9.84 -31.16 25.76
N VAL A 66 9.04 -30.55 26.64
CA VAL A 66 7.58 -30.54 26.52
C VAL A 66 7.16 -29.34 25.67
N ARG A 67 6.33 -29.60 24.67
CA ARG A 67 5.79 -28.60 23.74
C ARG A 67 4.45 -28.08 24.24
N VAL A 68 4.11 -26.84 23.92
CA VAL A 68 2.77 -26.29 24.17
C VAL A 68 1.84 -26.71 23.05
N ASP A 69 0.78 -27.45 23.34
CA ASP A 69 -0.12 -28.01 22.33
C ASP A 69 -1.00 -26.94 21.67
N LYS A 70 -1.57 -26.04 22.46
CA LYS A 70 -2.35 -24.91 21.94
C LYS A 70 -2.26 -23.72 22.89
N PHE A 71 -1.77 -22.59 22.38
CA PHE A 71 -1.65 -21.35 23.16
C PHE A 71 -2.68 -20.32 22.72
N THR A 72 -3.43 -19.74 23.67
CA THR A 72 -4.51 -18.77 23.42
C THR A 72 -4.25 -17.39 24.03
N GLY A 73 -3.14 -17.21 24.76
CA GLY A 73 -2.83 -15.99 25.51
C GLY A 73 -1.81 -15.08 24.82
N ARG A 74 -1.11 -14.28 25.63
CA ARG A 74 0.04 -13.46 25.22
C ARG A 74 1.31 -14.03 25.83
N PHE A 75 2.33 -14.25 25.02
CA PHE A 75 3.65 -14.72 25.44
C PHE A 75 4.70 -13.74 24.92
N ASP A 76 5.56 -13.22 25.80
CA ASP A 76 6.66 -12.34 25.45
C ASP A 76 7.99 -12.89 25.96
N GLY A 77 8.85 -13.28 25.02
CA GLY A 77 10.21 -13.73 25.29
C GLY A 77 11.16 -12.62 25.73
N LYS A 78 10.79 -11.34 25.58
CA LYS A 78 11.59 -10.16 25.96
C LYS A 78 13.02 -10.16 25.41
N GLY A 79 13.28 -10.89 24.32
CA GLY A 79 14.61 -11.06 23.72
C GLY A 79 15.49 -12.12 24.39
N PHE A 80 15.01 -12.83 25.40
CA PHE A 80 15.75 -13.92 26.04
C PHE A 80 15.86 -15.16 25.13
N ARG A 81 16.96 -15.90 25.31
CA ARG A 81 17.32 -17.02 24.45
C ARG A 81 16.83 -18.36 24.97
N ILE A 82 16.29 -19.19 24.09
CA ILE A 82 16.13 -20.63 24.27
C ILE A 82 17.39 -21.32 23.72
N LYS A 83 18.10 -22.08 24.56
CA LYS A 83 19.35 -22.76 24.23
C LYS A 83 19.21 -24.27 24.34
N GLY A 84 19.92 -25.01 23.50
CA GLY A 84 20.02 -26.47 23.58
C GLY A 84 18.71 -27.24 23.36
N TRP A 85 17.68 -26.61 22.77
CA TRP A 85 16.42 -27.28 22.44
C TRP A 85 16.63 -28.28 21.29
N LYS A 86 16.53 -29.57 21.59
CA LYS A 86 16.70 -30.67 20.63
C LYS A 86 15.47 -31.57 20.65
N SER A 87 14.71 -31.58 19.56
CA SER A 87 13.42 -32.26 19.47
C SER A 87 13.03 -32.56 18.01
N ASP A 88 11.86 -33.15 17.82
CA ASP A 88 11.19 -33.36 16.54
C ASP A 88 10.14 -32.26 16.22
N GLY A 89 10.09 -31.17 16.98
CA GLY A 89 9.20 -30.04 16.75
C GLY A 89 9.46 -28.84 17.66
N GLY A 90 8.93 -27.67 17.29
CA GLY A 90 9.18 -26.40 17.98
C GLY A 90 8.51 -26.23 19.34
N LEU A 91 8.47 -24.98 19.82
CA LEU A 91 7.93 -24.62 21.14
C LEU A 91 6.42 -24.82 21.23
N PHE A 92 5.68 -24.26 20.26
CA PHE A 92 4.23 -24.33 20.19
C PHE A 92 3.82 -25.24 19.03
N ARG A 93 2.83 -26.11 19.23
CA ARG A 93 2.16 -26.78 18.10
C ARG A 93 1.24 -25.78 17.42
N THR A 94 0.35 -25.16 18.18
CA THR A 94 -0.58 -24.14 17.66
C THR A 94 -0.52 -22.85 18.47
N VAL A 95 -0.24 -21.75 17.77
CA VAL A 95 -0.55 -20.39 18.26
C VAL A 95 -1.95 -20.06 17.77
N ALA A 96 -2.94 -20.05 18.66
CA ALA A 96 -4.34 -20.00 18.29
C ALA A 96 -4.78 -18.59 17.86
N LYS A 97 -5.94 -18.51 17.21
CA LYS A 97 -6.60 -17.24 16.88
C LYS A 97 -6.70 -16.31 18.10
N GLY A 98 -6.24 -15.07 17.93
CA GLY A 98 -6.22 -14.03 18.97
C GLY A 98 -5.00 -14.11 19.91
N ALA A 99 -4.22 -15.18 19.87
CA ALA A 99 -2.98 -15.29 20.64
C ALA A 99 -1.86 -14.44 20.04
N VAL A 100 -0.95 -13.99 20.90
CA VAL A 100 0.24 -13.23 20.50
C VAL A 100 1.47 -13.92 21.11
N VAL A 101 2.43 -14.28 20.26
CA VAL A 101 3.74 -14.77 20.69
C VAL A 101 4.80 -13.81 20.16
N SER A 102 5.58 -13.21 21.05
CA SER A 102 6.59 -12.22 20.69
C SER A 102 7.94 -12.43 21.34
N GLY A 103 8.99 -11.85 20.76
CA GLY A 103 10.26 -11.61 21.45
C GLY A 103 11.07 -12.87 21.82
N ILE A 104 10.81 -14.02 21.20
CA ILE A 104 11.55 -15.26 21.48
C ILE A 104 12.80 -15.33 20.59
N VAL A 105 13.96 -15.62 21.19
CA VAL A 105 15.21 -15.86 20.45
C VAL A 105 15.61 -17.33 20.59
N ILE A 106 15.65 -18.08 19.50
CA ILE A 106 16.18 -19.44 19.47
C ILE A 106 17.68 -19.37 19.18
N ASP A 107 18.48 -19.91 20.09
CA ASP A 107 19.93 -19.93 19.97
C ASP A 107 20.42 -20.96 18.94
N PRO A 108 21.56 -20.73 18.24
CA PRO A 108 22.14 -21.67 17.29
C PRO A 108 22.46 -23.08 17.84
N SER A 109 22.53 -23.24 19.17
CA SER A 109 22.64 -24.57 19.81
C SER A 109 21.39 -25.44 19.69
N CYS A 110 20.27 -24.89 19.24
CA CYS A 110 19.00 -25.60 19.07
C CYS A 110 18.93 -26.30 17.70
N ALA A 111 18.25 -27.46 17.65
CA ALA A 111 18.07 -28.20 16.41
C ALA A 111 16.75 -28.99 16.40
N LEU A 112 16.02 -28.89 15.30
CA LEU A 112 14.91 -29.81 14.99
C LEU A 112 15.44 -30.92 14.08
N LYS A 113 15.43 -32.16 14.58
CA LYS A 113 15.75 -33.35 13.79
C LYS A 113 14.47 -34.15 13.60
N ILE A 114 13.91 -34.05 12.39
CA ILE A 114 12.57 -34.51 12.09
C ILE A 114 12.64 -35.68 11.12
N ASN A 115 12.06 -36.81 11.53
CA ASN A 115 11.79 -37.93 10.64
C ASN A 115 10.28 -38.14 10.59
N SER A 116 9.64 -37.58 9.56
CA SER A 116 8.19 -37.63 9.39
C SER A 116 7.78 -38.98 8.79
N LYS A 117 6.66 -39.52 9.28
CA LYS A 117 6.02 -40.75 8.79
C LYS A 117 4.77 -40.38 7.99
N ALA A 118 4.05 -41.37 7.46
CA ALA A 118 2.77 -41.17 6.79
C ALA A 118 1.83 -40.26 7.61
N GLY A 119 1.32 -39.19 7.00
CA GLY A 119 0.50 -38.15 7.64
C GLY A 119 0.92 -36.73 7.25
N GLU A 120 -0.01 -35.77 7.32
CA GLU A 120 0.31 -34.34 7.12
C GLU A 120 1.28 -33.89 8.21
N PHE A 121 2.39 -33.24 7.82
CA PHE A 121 3.42 -32.83 8.76
C PHE A 121 3.72 -31.34 8.66
N ARG A 122 3.87 -30.69 9.82
CA ARG A 122 4.09 -29.25 9.95
C ARG A 122 5.16 -29.01 11.00
N ALA A 123 6.14 -28.16 10.70
CA ALA A 123 7.17 -27.78 11.67
C ALA A 123 7.68 -26.36 11.46
N GLY A 124 7.81 -25.66 12.59
CA GLY A 124 8.66 -24.48 12.74
C GLY A 124 9.09 -24.33 14.19
N PHE A 125 10.14 -23.55 14.45
CA PHE A 125 10.68 -23.43 15.81
C PHE A 125 9.71 -22.74 16.77
N ILE A 126 9.00 -21.72 16.30
CA ILE A 126 8.01 -21.03 17.12
C ILE A 126 6.71 -21.83 17.09
N ALA A 127 6.16 -22.12 15.90
CA ALA A 127 4.88 -22.80 15.77
C ALA A 127 4.87 -23.88 14.68
N ASP A 128 4.19 -25.00 14.88
CA ASP A 128 3.84 -25.87 13.75
C ASP A 128 2.74 -25.20 12.90
N THR A 129 1.74 -24.61 13.56
CA THR A 129 0.64 -23.87 12.95
C THR A 129 0.43 -22.52 13.65
N ASN A 130 0.45 -21.44 12.88
CA ASN A 130 0.10 -20.10 13.32
C ASN A 130 -1.31 -19.70 12.86
N GLU A 131 -2.20 -19.49 13.82
CA GLU A 131 -3.51 -18.83 13.66
C GLU A 131 -3.55 -17.48 14.40
N GLY A 132 -2.50 -17.13 15.14
CA GLY A 132 -2.39 -15.89 15.90
C GLY A 132 -1.38 -14.92 15.28
N THR A 133 -0.80 -14.07 16.12
CA THR A 133 0.27 -13.14 15.74
C THR A 133 1.60 -13.65 16.30
N ILE A 134 2.56 -13.92 15.43
CA ILE A 134 3.95 -14.13 15.82
C ILE A 134 4.73 -12.89 15.43
N ARG A 135 5.47 -12.28 16.37
CA ARG A 135 6.24 -11.08 16.06
C ARG A 135 7.57 -10.97 16.80
N ASP A 136 8.54 -10.27 16.23
CA ASP A 136 9.81 -9.95 16.92
C ASP A 136 10.58 -11.22 17.38
N CYS A 137 10.40 -12.35 16.68
CA CYS A 137 11.02 -13.62 17.01
C CYS A 137 12.21 -13.92 16.10
N VAL A 138 13.25 -14.53 16.64
CA VAL A 138 14.47 -14.90 15.89
C VAL A 138 14.71 -16.40 16.01
N ASN A 139 14.85 -17.10 14.90
CA ASN A 139 15.33 -18.47 14.84
C ASN A 139 16.81 -18.54 14.43
N GLY A 140 17.71 -18.93 15.34
CA GLY A 140 19.09 -19.29 15.03
C GLY A 140 19.33 -20.80 14.87
N GLY A 141 18.37 -21.65 15.22
CA GLY A 141 18.52 -23.10 15.24
C GLY A 141 18.29 -23.77 13.87
N SER A 142 18.95 -24.90 13.63
CA SER A 142 18.83 -25.64 12.35
C SER A 142 17.63 -26.57 12.32
N ILE A 143 17.00 -26.73 11.16
CA ILE A 143 15.96 -27.73 10.88
C ILE A 143 16.47 -28.74 9.86
N SER A 144 16.45 -30.01 10.22
CA SER A 144 16.74 -31.13 9.32
C SER A 144 15.51 -32.03 9.26
N HIS A 145 14.86 -32.08 8.11
CA HIS A 145 13.68 -32.88 7.84
C HIS A 145 14.00 -34.02 6.87
N THR A 146 13.56 -35.23 7.20
CA THR A 146 13.64 -36.39 6.32
C THR A 146 12.28 -37.08 6.26
N CYS A 147 11.84 -37.47 5.06
CA CYS A 147 10.63 -38.27 4.87
C CYS A 147 10.89 -39.36 3.83
N GLY A 148 10.92 -40.62 4.26
CA GLY A 148 11.13 -41.76 3.35
C GLY A 148 9.87 -42.15 2.56
N TYR A 149 8.68 -41.74 3.03
CA TYR A 149 7.38 -42.04 2.41
C TYR A 149 6.34 -41.00 2.85
N ALA A 150 5.89 -40.17 1.91
CA ALA A 150 4.90 -39.11 2.16
C ALA A 150 3.56 -39.46 1.51
N MET A 151 2.46 -39.33 2.27
CA MET A 151 1.08 -39.49 1.78
C MET A 151 0.28 -38.18 1.77
N ASP A 152 0.78 -37.18 2.49
CA ASP A 152 0.10 -35.92 2.74
C ASP A 152 1.09 -34.75 2.62
N PRO A 153 0.60 -33.52 2.42
CA PRO A 153 1.41 -32.32 2.37
C PRO A 153 2.38 -32.14 3.55
N LEU A 154 3.58 -31.62 3.23
CA LEU A 154 4.65 -31.36 4.19
C LEU A 154 4.93 -29.86 4.25
N PHE A 155 4.85 -29.24 5.44
CA PHE A 155 5.09 -27.81 5.65
C PHE A 155 6.23 -27.58 6.62
N ILE A 156 7.35 -27.06 6.12
CA ILE A 156 8.54 -26.80 6.93
C ILE A 156 8.91 -25.32 6.80
N GLY A 157 8.99 -24.63 7.94
CA GLY A 157 9.47 -23.25 8.00
C GLY A 157 10.35 -22.97 9.22
N GLY A 158 11.20 -21.95 9.16
CA GLY A 158 12.06 -21.60 10.30
C GLY A 158 11.26 -21.11 11.51
N ILE A 159 10.25 -20.26 11.28
CA ILE A 159 9.38 -19.72 12.32
C ILE A 159 8.12 -20.56 12.48
N ALA A 160 7.41 -20.79 11.37
CA ALA A 160 6.14 -21.53 11.37
C ALA A 160 6.08 -22.59 10.27
N GLY A 161 5.52 -23.76 10.53
CA GLY A 161 5.20 -24.70 9.46
C GLY A 161 4.12 -24.14 8.53
N VAL A 162 2.94 -23.89 9.11
CA VAL A 162 1.79 -23.30 8.45
C VAL A 162 1.46 -21.92 9.03
N ASN A 163 1.19 -20.93 8.18
CA ASN A 163 0.68 -19.62 8.58
C ASN A 163 -0.74 -19.37 8.05
N THR A 164 -1.64 -18.91 8.91
CA THR A 164 -3.01 -18.51 8.55
C THR A 164 -3.39 -17.11 9.04
N PHE A 165 -2.45 -16.40 9.69
CA PHE A 165 -2.63 -15.01 10.11
C PHE A 165 -1.31 -14.20 10.03
N VAL A 166 -0.82 -13.60 11.12
CA VAL A 166 0.27 -12.60 11.04
C VAL A 166 1.61 -13.18 11.51
N ILE A 167 2.65 -12.99 10.69
CA ILE A 167 4.06 -13.10 11.08
C ILE A 167 4.74 -11.76 10.77
N LEU A 168 5.25 -11.08 11.79
CA LEU A 168 5.77 -9.71 11.68
C LEU A 168 7.18 -9.60 12.28
N ASN A 169 8.10 -8.93 11.59
CA ASN A 169 9.43 -8.62 12.13
C ASN A 169 10.18 -9.86 12.69
N CYS A 170 10.05 -11.00 12.02
CA CYS A 170 10.68 -12.25 12.43
C CYS A 170 11.90 -12.58 11.57
N ARG A 171 12.89 -13.25 12.14
CA ARG A 171 14.15 -13.56 11.46
C ARG A 171 14.49 -15.03 11.55
N ASN A 172 14.91 -15.64 10.45
CA ASN A 172 15.49 -16.98 10.43
C ASN A 172 16.96 -16.92 9.97
N GLU A 173 17.89 -17.25 10.85
CA GLU A 173 19.32 -17.42 10.55
C GLU A 173 19.71 -18.90 10.47
N GLY A 174 18.82 -19.80 10.92
CA GLY A 174 19.04 -21.24 10.92
C GLY A 174 18.93 -21.87 9.54
N LYS A 175 19.82 -22.84 9.26
CA LYS A 175 19.74 -23.67 8.04
C LYS A 175 18.54 -24.62 8.09
N ILE A 176 17.81 -24.71 6.98
CA ILE A 176 16.67 -25.61 6.78
C ILE A 176 16.97 -26.55 5.62
N VAL A 177 17.02 -27.85 5.90
CA VAL A 177 17.22 -28.90 4.89
C VAL A 177 16.07 -29.89 4.92
N SER A 178 15.52 -30.22 3.75
CA SER A 178 14.53 -31.29 3.60
C SER A 178 14.99 -32.34 2.59
N ASP A 179 15.01 -33.61 3.01
CA ASP A 179 15.24 -34.75 2.13
C ASP A 179 13.97 -35.62 2.05
N THR A 180 13.38 -35.70 0.87
CA THR A 180 12.23 -36.56 0.59
C THR A 180 12.49 -37.45 -0.63
N SER A 181 13.73 -37.88 -0.83
CA SER A 181 14.17 -38.66 -1.99
C SER A 181 13.88 -40.18 -1.93
N GLY A 182 12.97 -40.61 -1.05
CA GLY A 182 12.51 -42.01 -0.94
C GLY A 182 11.39 -42.40 -1.92
N ASP A 183 10.69 -43.50 -1.61
CA ASP A 183 9.59 -44.10 -2.40
C ASP A 183 8.32 -43.22 -2.36
N ALA A 184 8.29 -42.09 -3.07
CA ALA A 184 7.08 -41.30 -3.23
C ALA A 184 6.18 -41.92 -4.31
N LYS A 185 4.96 -42.39 -3.95
CA LYS A 185 4.05 -43.04 -4.90
C LYS A 185 2.83 -42.23 -5.37
N GLU A 186 2.55 -41.03 -4.86
CA GLU A 186 1.37 -40.27 -5.28
C GLU A 186 1.58 -38.74 -5.22
N ALA A 187 0.55 -37.97 -5.60
CA ALA A 187 0.58 -36.52 -5.84
C ALA A 187 0.73 -35.64 -4.58
N VAL A 188 1.81 -35.83 -3.82
CA VAL A 188 2.11 -35.12 -2.58
C VAL A 188 2.98 -33.88 -2.82
N ALA A 189 2.77 -32.84 -2.01
CA ALA A 189 3.49 -31.57 -2.12
C ALA A 189 4.38 -31.27 -0.92
N LEU A 190 5.58 -30.74 -1.19
CA LEU A 190 6.47 -30.16 -0.19
C LEU A 190 6.41 -28.63 -0.24
N TYR A 191 6.24 -28.01 0.92
CA TYR A 191 6.20 -26.57 1.13
C TYR A 191 7.32 -26.17 2.09
N LEU A 192 8.30 -25.45 1.57
CA LEU A 192 9.53 -25.12 2.30
C LEU A 192 9.77 -23.62 2.29
N GLY A 193 10.02 -23.02 3.45
CA GLY A 193 10.45 -21.62 3.49
C GLY A 193 11.32 -21.25 4.68
N GLY A 194 12.11 -20.19 4.55
CA GLY A 194 12.94 -19.70 5.66
C GLY A 194 12.11 -19.20 6.84
N ILE A 195 10.96 -18.57 6.58
CA ILE A 195 10.03 -18.08 7.62
C ILE A 195 8.87 -19.05 7.80
N CYS A 196 8.15 -19.37 6.72
CA CYS A 196 7.07 -20.35 6.78
C CYS A 196 7.05 -21.34 5.63
N GLY A 197 6.60 -22.57 5.86
CA GLY A 197 6.40 -23.54 4.78
C GLY A 197 5.32 -23.08 3.80
N GLY A 198 4.14 -22.75 4.31
CA GLY A 198 3.05 -22.23 3.49
C GLY A 198 1.77 -21.99 4.28
N ALA A 199 0.65 -22.02 3.59
CA ALA A 199 -0.67 -21.87 4.20
C ALA A 199 -1.64 -22.95 3.73
N THR A 200 -2.57 -23.33 4.60
CA THR A 200 -3.69 -24.24 4.28
C THR A 200 -5.00 -23.73 4.87
N GLY A 201 -6.12 -24.16 4.31
CA GLY A 201 -7.45 -23.78 4.79
C GLY A 201 -7.84 -22.33 4.51
N LYS A 202 -8.81 -21.81 5.27
CA LYS A 202 -9.32 -20.45 5.15
C LYS A 202 -8.45 -19.49 5.96
N LEU A 203 -7.82 -18.53 5.27
CA LEU A 203 -7.03 -17.49 5.93
C LEU A 203 -7.94 -16.52 6.68
N GLN A 204 -7.40 -15.94 7.76
CA GLN A 204 -8.03 -14.80 8.42
C GLN A 204 -7.84 -13.53 7.60
N THR A 205 -8.79 -12.61 7.68
CA THR A 205 -8.66 -11.27 7.09
C THR A 205 -7.41 -10.60 7.66
N GLY A 206 -6.52 -10.15 6.79
CA GLY A 206 -5.25 -9.52 7.17
C GLY A 206 -4.05 -10.46 7.31
N CYS A 207 -4.18 -11.71 6.87
CA CYS A 207 -3.08 -12.68 6.87
C CYS A 207 -1.86 -12.18 6.08
N THR A 208 -0.74 -11.95 6.77
CA THR A 208 0.42 -11.22 6.23
C THR A 208 1.73 -11.77 6.82
N ILE A 209 2.77 -11.79 5.99
CA ILE A 209 4.16 -12.00 6.39
C ILE A 209 4.90 -10.69 6.08
N ALA A 210 5.28 -9.93 7.11
CA ALA A 210 5.84 -8.60 6.93
C ALA A 210 7.16 -8.39 7.69
N ARG A 211 8.09 -7.63 7.10
CA ARG A 211 9.40 -7.27 7.68
C ARG A 211 10.22 -8.48 8.16
N CYS A 212 10.02 -9.63 7.54
CA CYS A 212 10.72 -10.83 7.93
C CYS A 212 12.01 -11.00 7.14
N VAL A 213 13.05 -11.55 7.79
CA VAL A 213 14.36 -11.75 7.17
C VAL A 213 14.78 -13.20 7.24
N ASN A 214 15.13 -13.80 6.11
CA ASN A 214 15.79 -15.10 6.08
C ASN A 214 17.28 -14.93 5.75
N GLY A 215 18.16 -15.16 6.70
CA GLY A 215 19.61 -15.29 6.49
C GLY A 215 20.10 -16.73 6.32
N GLY A 216 19.30 -17.73 6.75
CA GLY A 216 19.66 -19.14 6.68
C GLY A 216 19.45 -19.76 5.28
N GLU A 217 20.27 -20.75 4.94
CA GLU A 217 20.08 -21.57 3.73
C GLU A 217 18.76 -22.37 3.81
N VAL A 218 18.03 -22.41 2.70
CA VAL A 218 16.83 -23.23 2.51
C VAL A 218 17.08 -24.18 1.34
N SER A 219 17.30 -25.45 1.63
CA SER A 219 17.63 -26.44 0.61
C SER A 219 16.82 -27.72 0.68
N MET A 220 16.63 -28.36 -0.48
CA MET A 220 15.92 -29.63 -0.56
C MET A 220 16.48 -30.57 -1.61
N VAL A 221 16.38 -31.86 -1.31
CA VAL A 221 16.48 -32.97 -2.26
C VAL A 221 15.15 -33.72 -2.22
N SER A 222 14.48 -33.89 -3.35
CA SER A 222 13.14 -34.46 -3.35
C SER A 222 12.84 -35.27 -4.61
N SER A 223 12.04 -36.33 -4.49
CA SER A 223 11.42 -37.07 -5.60
C SER A 223 9.91 -36.81 -5.70
N LEU A 224 9.39 -35.81 -4.97
CA LEU A 224 7.96 -35.48 -4.95
C LEU A 224 7.51 -34.76 -6.22
N VAL A 225 6.24 -34.92 -6.58
CA VAL A 225 5.71 -34.39 -7.84
C VAL A 225 5.47 -32.87 -7.82
N ALA A 226 5.40 -32.26 -6.64
CA ALA A 226 5.16 -30.83 -6.48
C ALA A 226 6.00 -30.27 -5.32
N VAL A 227 6.93 -29.37 -5.63
CA VAL A 227 7.74 -28.70 -4.62
C VAL A 227 7.61 -27.19 -4.76
N PHE A 228 7.34 -26.56 -3.62
CA PHE A 228 7.18 -25.12 -3.48
C PHE A 228 8.20 -24.64 -2.45
N MET A 229 9.17 -23.86 -2.88
CA MET A 229 10.21 -23.39 -1.97
C MET A 229 10.53 -21.91 -2.17
N GLY A 230 10.64 -21.19 -1.05
CA GLY A 230 11.00 -19.78 -1.03
C GLY A 230 11.96 -19.46 0.09
N GLY A 231 12.78 -18.41 -0.06
CA GLY A 231 13.59 -17.95 1.07
C GLY A 231 12.73 -17.42 2.23
N ILE A 232 11.54 -16.90 1.96
CA ILE A 232 10.56 -16.50 2.98
C ILE A 232 9.47 -17.55 3.14
N ALA A 233 8.80 -17.91 2.04
CA ALA A 233 7.65 -18.82 2.07
C ALA A 233 7.60 -19.80 0.89
N GLY A 234 7.23 -21.05 1.12
CA GLY A 234 7.02 -22.01 0.02
C GLY A 234 5.76 -21.68 -0.80
N ASN A 235 4.59 -21.82 -0.18
CA ASN A 235 3.31 -21.40 -0.77
C ASN A 235 2.40 -20.74 0.28
N PRO A 236 2.48 -19.42 0.48
CA PRO A 236 1.61 -18.68 1.40
C PRO A 236 0.13 -18.64 0.96
N VAL A 237 -0.20 -19.20 -0.21
CA VAL A 237 -1.52 -19.19 -0.84
C VAL A 237 -2.05 -17.77 -1.04
N ARG A 238 -2.68 -17.16 -0.04
CA ARG A 238 -3.25 -15.80 -0.10
C ARG A 238 -2.76 -14.89 1.04
N SER A 239 -1.67 -15.26 1.71
CA SER A 239 -1.00 -14.38 2.67
C SER A 239 -0.10 -13.40 1.92
N THR A 240 -0.32 -12.10 2.10
CA THR A 240 0.52 -11.08 1.48
C THR A 240 1.94 -11.12 2.06
N ILE A 241 2.95 -10.87 1.25
CA ILE A 241 4.34 -10.80 1.70
C ILE A 241 4.85 -9.38 1.46
N LYS A 242 5.32 -8.73 2.53
CA LYS A 242 5.73 -7.33 2.45
C LYS A 242 7.03 -7.05 3.17
N TYR A 243 7.88 -6.17 2.62
CA TYR A 243 9.12 -5.74 3.29
C TYR A 243 10.03 -6.90 3.73
N CYS A 244 9.92 -8.06 3.09
CA CYS A 244 10.68 -9.24 3.49
C CYS A 244 11.99 -9.32 2.71
N ILE A 245 13.05 -9.79 3.37
CA ILE A 245 14.38 -9.88 2.80
C ILE A 245 14.88 -11.31 2.88
N ASN A 246 15.21 -11.90 1.74
CA ASN A 246 15.98 -13.12 1.70
C ASN A 246 17.46 -12.83 1.44
N ARG A 247 18.33 -13.32 2.32
CA ARG A 247 19.80 -13.33 2.17
C ARG A 247 20.36 -14.73 2.04
N GLY A 248 19.64 -15.74 2.54
CA GLY A 248 20.04 -17.13 2.46
C GLY A 248 19.91 -17.71 1.04
N GLU A 249 20.77 -18.67 0.71
CA GLU A 249 20.64 -19.44 -0.53
C GLU A 249 19.36 -20.28 -0.53
N VAL A 250 18.67 -20.34 -1.67
CA VAL A 250 17.49 -21.17 -1.91
C VAL A 250 17.84 -22.18 -3.00
N LYS A 251 18.00 -23.46 -2.62
CA LYS A 251 18.52 -24.50 -3.52
C LYS A 251 17.61 -25.73 -3.59
N GLY A 252 17.11 -26.06 -4.78
CA GLY A 252 16.29 -27.25 -5.01
C GLY A 252 16.91 -28.24 -6.00
N ASP A 253 17.07 -29.49 -5.56
CA ASP A 253 17.41 -30.66 -6.40
C ASP A 253 16.18 -31.59 -6.47
N LEU A 254 15.46 -31.57 -7.59
CA LEU A 254 14.32 -32.47 -7.80
C LEU A 254 14.73 -33.67 -8.65
N ARG A 255 14.71 -34.86 -8.08
CA ARG A 255 15.09 -36.13 -8.71
C ARG A 255 13.90 -36.78 -9.41
N ALA A 256 14.21 -37.62 -10.41
CA ALA A 256 13.21 -38.44 -11.07
C ALA A 256 12.57 -39.44 -10.10
N THR A 257 11.28 -39.70 -10.27
CA THR A 257 10.58 -40.81 -9.61
C THR A 257 11.09 -42.15 -10.16
N GLU A 258 11.05 -43.23 -9.37
CA GLU A 258 11.51 -44.56 -9.78
C GLU A 258 10.84 -45.08 -11.06
N ASP A 259 9.60 -44.64 -11.34
CA ASP A 259 8.85 -45.05 -12.54
C ASP A 259 9.25 -44.29 -13.82
N GLY A 260 10.09 -43.25 -13.70
CA GLY A 260 10.54 -42.38 -14.80
C GLY A 260 9.41 -41.69 -15.57
N LYS A 261 8.16 -41.74 -15.08
CA LYS A 261 6.96 -41.33 -15.82
C LYS A 261 6.30 -40.07 -15.29
N THR A 262 6.54 -39.69 -14.04
CA THR A 262 5.88 -38.55 -13.42
C THR A 262 6.79 -37.32 -13.45
N ALA A 263 6.47 -36.34 -14.30
CA ALA A 263 7.17 -35.07 -14.35
C ALA A 263 6.79 -34.22 -13.12
N GLY A 264 7.64 -34.23 -12.09
CA GLY A 264 7.52 -33.28 -10.99
C GLY A 264 7.69 -31.84 -11.45
N VAL A 265 7.13 -30.88 -10.70
CA VAL A 265 7.32 -29.45 -10.95
C VAL A 265 7.95 -28.79 -9.75
N LEU A 266 9.10 -28.14 -9.97
CA LEU A 266 9.76 -27.29 -8.98
C LEU A 266 9.31 -25.84 -9.18
N ARG A 267 8.80 -25.22 -8.11
CA ARG A 267 8.50 -23.79 -8.04
C ARG A 267 9.36 -23.19 -6.95
N ILE A 268 10.31 -22.38 -7.35
CA ILE A 268 11.38 -21.89 -6.49
C ILE A 268 11.57 -20.40 -6.68
N GLY A 269 11.62 -19.66 -5.56
CA GLY A 269 11.98 -18.26 -5.60
C GLY A 269 12.75 -17.76 -4.38
N GLY A 270 13.38 -16.60 -4.50
CA GLY A 270 14.10 -16.00 -3.37
C GLY A 270 13.17 -15.57 -2.24
N ILE A 271 11.95 -15.14 -2.55
CA ILE A 271 10.92 -14.81 -1.56
C ILE A 271 9.89 -15.93 -1.45
N ALA A 272 9.27 -16.29 -2.58
CA ALA A 272 8.18 -17.27 -2.61
C ALA A 272 8.35 -18.33 -3.70
N GLY A 273 7.98 -19.58 -3.41
CA GLY A 273 7.89 -20.61 -4.45
C GLY A 273 6.69 -20.35 -5.39
N GLN A 274 5.50 -20.25 -4.81
CA GLN A 274 4.26 -19.87 -5.50
C GLN A 274 3.38 -19.03 -4.59
N THR A 275 2.67 -18.04 -5.12
CA THR A 275 1.69 -17.27 -4.33
C THR A 275 0.46 -16.88 -5.14
N LYS A 276 -0.63 -16.62 -4.44
CA LYS A 276 -1.87 -15.97 -4.93
C LYS A 276 -2.20 -14.68 -4.16
N ALA A 277 -1.20 -14.09 -3.53
CA ALA A 277 -1.28 -12.80 -2.86
C ALA A 277 -0.07 -11.94 -3.22
N ASP A 278 -0.24 -10.65 -2.99
CA ASP A 278 0.74 -9.63 -3.37
C ASP A 278 2.09 -9.86 -2.69
N ILE A 279 3.15 -9.59 -3.45
CA ILE A 279 4.52 -9.49 -2.94
C ILE A 279 4.95 -8.05 -3.19
N VAL A 280 5.13 -7.29 -2.12
CA VAL A 280 5.40 -5.85 -2.22
C VAL A 280 6.65 -5.50 -1.43
N ARG A 281 7.57 -4.74 -2.03
CA ARG A 281 8.77 -4.24 -1.35
C ARG A 281 9.66 -5.33 -0.77
N CYS A 282 9.73 -6.49 -1.42
CA CYS A 282 10.52 -7.63 -0.96
C CYS A 282 11.80 -7.80 -1.77
N ASP A 283 12.89 -8.20 -1.10
CA ASP A 283 14.21 -8.23 -1.69
C ASP A 283 14.91 -9.57 -1.56
N ASN A 284 15.54 -10.00 -2.65
CA ASN A 284 16.35 -11.20 -2.65
C ASN A 284 17.83 -10.89 -2.93
N PHE A 285 18.69 -11.26 -1.99
CA PHE A 285 20.15 -11.29 -2.12
C PHE A 285 20.68 -12.72 -2.28
N GLY A 286 19.90 -13.71 -1.87
CA GLY A 286 20.28 -15.11 -1.91
C GLY A 286 20.34 -15.66 -3.33
N HIS A 287 21.28 -16.56 -3.58
CA HIS A 287 21.29 -17.34 -4.82
C HIS A 287 20.04 -18.24 -4.88
N VAL A 288 19.36 -18.26 -6.02
CA VAL A 288 18.21 -19.14 -6.29
C VAL A 288 18.62 -20.16 -7.34
N LEU A 289 18.76 -21.42 -6.93
CA LEU A 289 19.28 -22.51 -7.77
C LEU A 289 18.26 -23.64 -7.91
N ALA A 290 17.85 -23.91 -9.16
CA ALA A 290 17.04 -25.05 -9.54
C ALA A 290 17.86 -26.08 -10.35
N GLU A 291 17.96 -27.30 -9.85
CA GLU A 291 18.65 -28.42 -10.52
C GLU A 291 17.85 -29.73 -10.43
N GLY A 292 18.37 -30.77 -11.06
CA GLY A 292 17.78 -32.11 -11.07
C GLY A 292 17.01 -32.45 -12.35
N ALA A 293 16.17 -33.47 -12.29
CA ALA A 293 15.54 -34.14 -13.42
C ALA A 293 14.18 -33.54 -13.87
N CYS A 294 13.79 -32.36 -13.37
CA CYS A 294 12.45 -31.79 -13.58
C CYS A 294 12.45 -30.37 -14.17
N GLY A 295 11.29 -29.94 -14.69
CA GLY A 295 11.11 -28.57 -15.16
C GLY A 295 10.88 -27.62 -13.99
N ALA A 296 11.58 -26.49 -14.00
CA ALA A 296 11.52 -25.51 -12.91
C ALA A 296 10.88 -24.19 -13.34
N ASN A 297 10.08 -23.61 -12.45
CA ASN A 297 9.70 -22.21 -12.48
C ASN A 297 10.55 -21.48 -11.43
N THR A 298 11.54 -20.73 -11.90
CA THR A 298 12.62 -20.18 -11.07
C THR A 298 12.58 -18.66 -11.13
N GLY A 299 12.34 -18.00 -10.00
CA GLY A 299 12.29 -16.54 -9.91
C GLY A 299 13.23 -15.98 -8.85
N GLY A 300 13.88 -14.84 -9.09
CA GLY A 300 14.63 -14.19 -8.00
C GLY A 300 13.71 -13.75 -6.85
N ILE A 301 12.47 -13.35 -7.14
CA ILE A 301 11.46 -13.05 -6.13
C ILE A 301 10.47 -14.22 -6.00
N VAL A 302 9.82 -14.62 -7.09
CA VAL A 302 8.77 -15.63 -7.07
C VAL A 302 8.87 -16.62 -8.23
N GLY A 303 8.84 -17.92 -7.92
CA GLY A 303 8.87 -18.95 -8.96
C GLY A 303 7.64 -18.86 -9.88
N MET A 304 6.44 -18.87 -9.28
CA MET A 304 5.17 -18.74 -10.02
C MET A 304 4.14 -17.90 -9.27
N PRO A 305 3.96 -16.61 -9.60
CA PRO A 305 2.82 -15.82 -9.12
C PRO A 305 1.55 -16.23 -9.89
N HIS A 306 0.41 -16.22 -9.19
CA HIS A 306 -0.81 -16.85 -9.69
C HIS A 306 -2.07 -16.17 -9.15
N ASP A 307 -2.98 -15.69 -10.00
CA ASP A 307 -4.33 -15.15 -9.65
C ASP A 307 -4.33 -13.69 -9.15
N ALA A 308 -4.72 -12.75 -10.01
CA ALA A 308 -5.03 -11.33 -9.76
C ALA A 308 -4.29 -10.67 -8.58
N LEU A 309 -2.95 -10.74 -8.61
CA LEU A 309 -2.06 -10.18 -7.59
C LEU A 309 -1.02 -9.24 -8.21
N VAL A 310 -0.36 -8.48 -7.35
CA VAL A 310 0.72 -7.58 -7.74
C VAL A 310 2.06 -8.03 -7.15
N VAL A 311 3.10 -8.00 -7.97
CA VAL A 311 4.51 -8.06 -7.56
C VAL A 311 5.08 -6.67 -7.78
N ALA A 312 5.18 -5.87 -6.72
CA ALA A 312 5.51 -4.44 -6.80
C ALA A 312 6.74 -4.06 -5.98
N ASP A 313 7.56 -3.13 -6.48
CA ASP A 313 8.72 -2.56 -5.78
C ASP A 313 9.68 -3.64 -5.24
N CYS A 314 9.87 -4.73 -5.97
CA CYS A 314 10.75 -5.83 -5.52
C CYS A 314 12.13 -5.76 -6.16
N LEU A 315 13.18 -6.02 -5.39
CA LEU A 315 14.56 -5.97 -5.86
C LEU A 315 15.21 -7.36 -5.81
N ASN A 316 15.75 -7.82 -6.94
CA ASN A 316 16.57 -9.03 -6.97
C ASN A 316 18.04 -8.71 -7.21
N TYR A 317 18.88 -8.95 -6.22
CA TYR A 317 20.35 -8.92 -6.30
C TYR A 317 20.95 -10.32 -6.45
N GLY A 318 20.23 -11.35 -6.00
CA GLY A 318 20.69 -12.73 -6.05
C GLY A 318 20.75 -13.28 -7.47
N LYS A 319 21.75 -14.12 -7.75
CA LYS A 319 21.80 -14.89 -8.98
C LYS A 319 20.59 -15.84 -9.07
N VAL A 320 20.06 -16.07 -10.27
CA VAL A 320 18.92 -16.95 -10.53
C VAL A 320 19.30 -17.96 -11.60
N GLU A 321 19.41 -19.24 -11.23
CA GLU A 321 19.88 -20.29 -12.14
C GLU A 321 18.92 -21.46 -12.25
N ALA A 322 18.70 -21.93 -13.48
CA ALA A 322 18.05 -23.20 -13.77
C ALA A 322 18.98 -24.08 -14.61
N LEU A 323 19.43 -25.20 -14.02
CA LEU A 323 20.40 -26.14 -14.57
C LEU A 323 19.82 -27.55 -14.77
N GLY A 324 18.49 -27.70 -14.64
CA GLY A 324 17.82 -29.00 -14.67
C GLY A 324 17.85 -29.70 -16.04
N GLU A 325 17.53 -30.99 -16.03
CA GLU A 325 17.49 -31.87 -17.21
C GLU A 325 16.18 -31.74 -18.02
N GLN A 326 15.34 -30.75 -17.69
CA GLN A 326 14.08 -30.48 -18.36
C GLN A 326 13.87 -28.98 -18.60
N PRO A 327 12.97 -28.63 -19.54
CA PRO A 327 12.68 -27.25 -19.87
C PRO A 327 12.22 -26.44 -18.65
N SER A 328 12.78 -25.24 -18.49
CA SER A 328 12.52 -24.37 -17.34
C SER A 328 12.17 -22.94 -17.75
N GLN A 329 11.48 -22.23 -16.87
CA GLN A 329 11.15 -20.82 -17.01
C GLN A 329 11.85 -20.03 -15.90
N THR A 330 12.84 -19.23 -16.28
CA THR A 330 13.72 -18.51 -15.35
C THR A 330 13.53 -17.01 -15.50
N GLY A 331 13.29 -16.31 -14.39
CA GLY A 331 13.13 -14.86 -14.36
C GLY A 331 13.86 -14.20 -13.18
N GLY A 332 14.41 -13.00 -13.37
CA GLY A 332 15.02 -12.26 -12.26
C GLY A 332 14.03 -11.83 -11.18
N ILE A 333 12.76 -11.61 -11.56
CA ILE A 333 11.65 -11.35 -10.62
C ILE A 333 10.72 -12.55 -10.57
N ALA A 334 10.11 -12.90 -11.70
CA ALA A 334 9.11 -13.97 -11.78
C ALA A 334 9.50 -15.03 -12.81
N GLY A 335 9.50 -16.30 -12.41
CA GLY A 335 9.80 -17.42 -13.33
C GLY A 335 8.71 -17.57 -14.40
N ASN A 336 7.47 -17.82 -13.95
CA ASN A 336 6.36 -18.12 -14.85
C ASN A 336 5.03 -17.52 -14.40
N ILE A 337 4.34 -16.82 -15.30
CA ILE A 337 3.06 -16.16 -15.07
C ILE A 337 2.00 -16.82 -15.95
N GLY A 338 1.09 -17.57 -15.32
CA GLY A 338 0.00 -18.26 -16.00
C GLY A 338 -1.37 -17.60 -15.91
N ARG A 339 -1.51 -16.65 -15.00
CA ARG A 339 -2.76 -15.94 -14.68
C ARG A 339 -2.46 -14.45 -14.55
N PRO A 340 -3.48 -13.59 -14.57
CA PRO A 340 -3.28 -12.14 -14.48
C PRO A 340 -2.43 -11.78 -13.26
N VAL A 341 -1.30 -11.14 -13.50
CA VAL A 341 -0.37 -10.62 -12.48
C VAL A 341 0.14 -9.26 -12.97
N HIS A 342 0.30 -8.32 -12.04
CA HIS A 342 0.88 -7.02 -12.33
C HIS A 342 2.28 -7.00 -11.72
N VAL A 343 3.33 -7.04 -12.55
CA VAL A 343 4.71 -6.86 -12.13
C VAL A 343 5.06 -5.41 -12.36
N ARG A 344 5.37 -4.66 -11.30
CA ARG A 344 5.50 -3.21 -11.35
C ARG A 344 6.69 -2.71 -10.55
N ASP A 345 7.41 -1.69 -11.03
CA ASP A 345 8.48 -1.02 -10.27
C ASP A 345 9.53 -2.00 -9.72
N CYS A 346 9.75 -3.12 -10.42
CA CYS A 346 10.67 -4.16 -9.97
C CYS A 346 12.03 -4.02 -10.67
N VAL A 347 13.11 -4.22 -9.91
CA VAL A 347 14.47 -4.10 -10.43
C VAL A 347 15.25 -5.39 -10.25
N ASN A 348 15.84 -5.88 -11.34
CA ASN A 348 16.73 -7.03 -11.31
C ASN A 348 18.19 -6.60 -11.54
N TRP A 349 19.03 -6.80 -10.52
CA TRP A 349 20.49 -6.66 -10.54
C TRP A 349 21.20 -8.01 -10.72
N GLY A 350 20.57 -9.11 -10.31
CA GLY A 350 21.15 -10.45 -10.35
C GLY A 350 21.27 -11.03 -11.77
N GLU A 351 22.31 -11.83 -12.00
CA GLU A 351 22.41 -12.61 -13.24
C GLU A 351 21.27 -13.64 -13.32
N VAL A 352 20.64 -13.74 -14.49
CA VAL A 352 19.60 -14.74 -14.79
C VAL A 352 20.13 -15.72 -15.81
N ARG A 353 20.19 -17.01 -15.44
CA ARG A 353 20.80 -18.06 -16.25
C ARG A 353 19.90 -19.28 -16.41
N PHE A 354 19.66 -19.63 -17.67
CA PHE A 354 19.18 -20.96 -18.06
C PHE A 354 20.31 -21.71 -18.76
N ASP A 355 20.70 -22.88 -18.25
CA ASP A 355 21.70 -23.75 -18.89
C ASP A 355 21.35 -25.23 -18.79
N GLY A 356 20.06 -25.51 -18.59
CA GLY A 356 19.51 -26.87 -18.53
C GLY A 356 19.22 -27.49 -19.90
N ILE A 357 18.56 -28.64 -19.92
CA ILE A 357 18.18 -29.37 -21.14
C ILE A 357 16.82 -28.89 -21.66
N SER A 358 16.74 -28.63 -22.97
CA SER A 358 15.59 -28.06 -23.69
C SER A 358 15.39 -28.71 -25.06
N SER A 359 15.53 -30.04 -25.17
CA SER A 359 15.64 -30.68 -26.50
C SER A 359 14.43 -30.51 -27.42
N ARG A 360 13.20 -30.38 -26.88
CA ARG A 360 11.95 -30.30 -27.68
C ARG A 360 10.84 -29.38 -27.12
N ASN A 361 11.13 -28.54 -26.14
CA ASN A 361 10.10 -27.78 -25.41
C ASN A 361 10.64 -26.40 -25.05
N ARG A 362 9.74 -25.44 -24.84
CA ARG A 362 10.09 -24.04 -24.55
C ARG A 362 10.90 -23.92 -23.25
N SER A 363 11.99 -23.16 -23.30
CA SER A 363 12.71 -22.71 -22.10
C SER A 363 13.00 -21.23 -22.18
N THR A 364 13.04 -20.56 -21.04
CA THR A 364 13.13 -19.09 -21.02
C THR A 364 14.06 -18.56 -19.95
N ALA A 365 14.73 -17.45 -20.26
CA ALA A 365 15.53 -16.66 -19.35
C ALA A 365 15.20 -15.17 -19.52
N GLY A 366 14.41 -14.60 -18.62
CA GLY A 366 14.02 -13.19 -18.63
C GLY A 366 14.67 -12.41 -17.49
N GLY A 367 15.21 -11.22 -17.75
CA GLY A 367 15.76 -10.40 -16.66
C GLY A 367 14.70 -9.97 -15.64
N ILE A 368 13.43 -9.79 -16.05
CA ILE A 368 12.30 -9.58 -15.14
C ILE A 368 11.40 -10.82 -15.09
N VAL A 369 10.79 -11.19 -16.22
CA VAL A 369 9.84 -12.30 -16.31
C VAL A 369 10.32 -13.36 -17.30
N GLY A 370 10.41 -14.61 -16.84
CA GLY A 370 10.78 -15.73 -17.69
C GLY A 370 9.72 -16.05 -18.74
N ASN A 371 8.47 -16.27 -18.34
CA ASN A 371 7.40 -16.66 -19.25
C ASN A 371 6.05 -16.09 -18.82
N ILE A 372 5.30 -15.54 -19.77
CA ILE A 372 3.90 -15.14 -19.60
C ILE A 372 3.05 -15.97 -20.56
N TYR A 373 2.02 -16.62 -20.01
CA TYR A 373 0.99 -17.32 -20.78
C TYR A 373 -0.40 -17.07 -20.16
N VAL A 374 -1.27 -16.36 -20.87
CA VAL A 374 -2.61 -16.04 -20.34
C VAL A 374 -3.53 -17.25 -20.53
N VAL A 375 -3.86 -17.96 -19.42
CA VAL A 375 -4.75 -19.13 -19.47
C VAL A 375 -6.17 -18.79 -19.94
N LYS A 376 -6.88 -19.79 -20.49
CA LYS A 376 -8.26 -19.62 -20.99
C LYS A 376 -9.28 -19.13 -19.94
N THR A 377 -9.00 -19.32 -18.66
CA THR A 377 -9.88 -18.91 -17.56
C THR A 377 -9.50 -17.57 -16.95
N ALA A 378 -8.50 -16.87 -17.51
CA ALA A 378 -8.15 -15.53 -17.08
C ALA A 378 -9.25 -14.52 -17.45
N THR A 379 -9.46 -13.54 -16.57
CA THR A 379 -10.44 -12.46 -16.72
C THR A 379 -9.78 -11.08 -16.97
N ALA A 380 -8.45 -11.00 -16.87
CA ALA A 380 -7.67 -9.78 -17.08
C ALA A 380 -6.33 -10.09 -17.81
N GLY A 381 -5.65 -9.05 -18.28
CA GLY A 381 -4.32 -9.15 -18.86
C GLY A 381 -3.22 -9.39 -17.81
N THR A 382 -1.97 -9.46 -18.26
CA THR A 382 -0.79 -9.39 -17.38
C THR A 382 -0.05 -8.11 -17.70
N TYR A 383 0.44 -7.38 -16.70
CA TYR A 383 1.18 -6.15 -16.89
C TYR A 383 2.59 -6.34 -16.35
N VAL A 384 3.59 -5.93 -17.14
CA VAL A 384 4.96 -5.70 -16.70
C VAL A 384 5.23 -4.23 -16.98
N ARG A 385 5.29 -3.42 -15.94
CA ARG A 385 5.32 -1.95 -16.06
C ARG A 385 6.42 -1.36 -15.18
N ASP A 386 7.10 -0.32 -15.65
CA ASP A 386 8.10 0.40 -14.85
C ASP A 386 9.20 -0.52 -14.27
N CYS A 387 9.56 -1.59 -14.98
CA CYS A 387 10.56 -2.56 -14.50
C CYS A 387 11.90 -2.37 -15.19
N VAL A 388 12.99 -2.54 -14.44
CA VAL A 388 14.36 -2.32 -14.92
C VAL A 388 15.23 -3.55 -14.70
N ASN A 389 15.89 -4.01 -15.76
CA ASN A 389 16.89 -5.07 -15.67
C ASN A 389 18.32 -4.54 -15.89
N HIS A 390 19.15 -4.61 -14.86
CA HIS A 390 20.60 -4.40 -14.95
C HIS A 390 21.39 -5.71 -15.03
N GLY A 391 20.81 -6.83 -14.57
CA GLY A 391 21.47 -8.14 -14.54
C GLY A 391 21.72 -8.74 -15.93
N ALA A 392 22.84 -9.46 -16.07
CA ALA A 392 23.10 -10.21 -17.29
C ALA A 392 22.10 -11.36 -17.45
N VAL A 393 21.63 -11.58 -18.67
CA VAL A 393 20.71 -12.68 -19.03
C VAL A 393 21.42 -13.63 -19.96
N TYR A 394 21.49 -14.91 -19.58
CA TYR A 394 22.12 -15.98 -20.35
C TYR A 394 21.18 -17.16 -20.55
N ALA A 395 21.08 -17.63 -21.80
CA ALA A 395 20.47 -18.91 -22.13
C ALA A 395 21.41 -19.78 -22.98
N GLY A 396 21.73 -20.96 -22.47
CA GLY A 396 22.55 -21.97 -23.13
C GLY A 396 21.84 -22.66 -24.30
N ALA A 397 22.54 -23.58 -24.98
CA ALA A 397 21.98 -24.29 -26.14
C ALA A 397 20.92 -25.34 -25.76
N GLY A 398 21.02 -25.90 -24.55
CA GLY A 398 20.11 -26.92 -24.01
C GLY A 398 19.84 -28.13 -24.90
N GLY A 399 20.67 -28.38 -25.91
CA GLY A 399 20.39 -29.39 -26.95
C GLY A 399 19.10 -29.14 -27.75
N ASN A 400 18.55 -27.92 -27.71
CA ASN A 400 17.33 -27.55 -28.44
C ASN A 400 17.62 -27.56 -29.95
N LYS A 401 16.76 -28.24 -30.72
CA LYS A 401 16.88 -28.40 -32.18
C LYS A 401 15.93 -27.50 -32.98
N TYR A 402 15.07 -26.74 -32.31
CA TYR A 402 14.16 -25.83 -32.99
C TYR A 402 14.87 -24.52 -33.34
N ASP A 403 14.54 -24.00 -34.51
CA ASP A 403 15.01 -22.72 -34.96
C ASP A 403 14.31 -21.55 -34.24
N SER A 404 14.77 -20.35 -34.54
CA SER A 404 14.21 -19.12 -34.00
C SER A 404 12.78 -18.82 -34.48
N GLY A 405 12.09 -19.67 -35.24
CA GLY A 405 10.68 -19.46 -35.63
C GLY A 405 9.68 -20.06 -34.64
N ASN A 406 10.11 -21.02 -33.82
CA ASN A 406 9.22 -21.92 -33.10
C ASN A 406 8.94 -21.46 -31.65
N ARG A 407 7.68 -21.64 -31.20
CA ARG A 407 7.29 -21.43 -29.79
C ARG A 407 8.00 -22.36 -28.80
N ASN A 408 8.58 -23.45 -29.27
CA ASN A 408 9.31 -24.44 -28.48
C ASN A 408 10.84 -24.18 -28.48
N ALA A 409 11.29 -23.06 -29.04
CA ALA A 409 12.68 -22.65 -28.96
C ALA A 409 13.04 -22.16 -27.54
N ILE A 410 14.32 -21.86 -27.34
CA ILE A 410 14.79 -21.13 -26.17
C ILE A 410 14.61 -19.63 -26.42
N HIS A 411 14.16 -18.90 -25.40
CA HIS A 411 13.98 -17.44 -25.49
C HIS A 411 14.70 -16.74 -24.33
N ALA A 412 15.54 -15.75 -24.65
CA ALA A 412 16.24 -14.94 -23.65
C ALA A 412 15.96 -13.46 -23.85
N ALA A 413 15.52 -12.73 -22.82
CA ALA A 413 15.34 -11.28 -22.94
C ALA A 413 15.68 -10.53 -21.67
N GLY A 414 16.00 -9.25 -21.81
CA GLY A 414 16.28 -8.37 -20.68
C GLY A 414 15.05 -8.11 -19.80
N VAL A 415 13.84 -8.01 -20.36
CA VAL A 415 12.62 -7.84 -19.56
C VAL A 415 11.78 -9.12 -19.56
N VAL A 416 11.14 -9.46 -20.68
CA VAL A 416 10.24 -10.62 -20.80
C VAL A 416 10.70 -11.59 -21.87
N ALA A 417 11.14 -12.79 -21.49
CA ALA A 417 11.65 -13.74 -22.48
C ALA A 417 10.57 -14.27 -23.44
N TYR A 418 9.39 -14.62 -22.94
CA TYR A 418 8.28 -15.06 -23.77
C TYR A 418 6.95 -14.52 -23.25
N ALA A 419 6.14 -13.95 -24.14
CA ALA A 419 4.80 -13.46 -23.81
C ALA A 419 3.74 -13.94 -24.80
N GLU A 420 2.72 -14.61 -24.28
CA GLU A 420 1.57 -15.08 -25.06
C GLU A 420 0.27 -14.68 -24.35
N GLY A 421 -0.38 -13.64 -24.87
CA GLY A 421 -1.73 -13.25 -24.50
C GLY A 421 -2.78 -14.05 -25.28
N ARG A 422 -4.03 -13.62 -25.16
CA ARG A 422 -5.16 -14.04 -26.01
C ARG A 422 -5.63 -12.87 -26.87
N SER A 423 -6.55 -13.14 -27.79
CA SER A 423 -7.15 -12.10 -28.65
C SER A 423 -7.92 -11.04 -27.85
N ASP A 424 -8.49 -11.43 -26.71
CA ASP A 424 -9.31 -10.58 -25.82
C ASP A 424 -8.52 -10.03 -24.62
N LEU A 425 -7.48 -10.72 -24.17
CA LEU A 425 -6.65 -10.34 -23.02
C LEU A 425 -5.17 -10.33 -23.40
N ARG A 426 -4.57 -9.14 -23.50
CA ARG A 426 -3.16 -8.98 -23.87
C ARG A 426 -2.24 -9.05 -22.65
N ALA A 427 -0.98 -9.38 -22.90
CA ALA A 427 0.10 -9.09 -21.97
C ALA A 427 0.71 -7.73 -22.35
N PHE A 428 0.93 -6.87 -21.37
CA PHE A 428 1.45 -5.52 -21.55
C PHE A 428 2.86 -5.46 -21.00
N VAL A 429 3.79 -4.91 -21.79
CA VAL A 429 5.16 -4.60 -21.35
C VAL A 429 5.40 -3.14 -21.68
N VAL A 430 5.28 -2.28 -20.67
CA VAL A 430 5.16 -0.83 -20.83
C VAL A 430 6.18 -0.15 -19.92
N ASP A 431 6.84 0.92 -20.39
CA ASP A 431 7.75 1.69 -19.55
C ASP A 431 8.87 0.86 -18.87
N CYS A 432 9.34 -0.21 -19.53
CA CYS A 432 10.39 -1.07 -18.99
C CYS A 432 11.72 -0.83 -19.72
N SER A 433 12.84 -0.98 -19.00
CA SER A 433 14.18 -0.82 -19.56
C SER A 433 15.10 -2.02 -19.25
N ASN A 434 16.16 -2.15 -20.05
CA ASN A 434 17.19 -3.15 -19.86
C ASN A 434 18.56 -2.56 -20.16
N ASP A 435 19.43 -2.57 -19.14
CA ASP A 435 20.84 -2.21 -19.24
C ASP A 435 21.75 -3.45 -19.24
N GLY A 436 21.22 -4.61 -18.84
CA GLY A 436 21.95 -5.87 -18.80
C GLY A 436 22.25 -6.47 -20.19
N SER A 437 23.35 -7.22 -20.31
CA SER A 437 23.68 -7.96 -21.53
C SER A 437 22.76 -9.17 -21.72
N VAL A 438 22.28 -9.43 -22.94
CA VAL A 438 21.45 -10.60 -23.25
C VAL A 438 22.16 -11.55 -24.22
N THR A 439 22.43 -12.77 -23.76
CA THR A 439 23.09 -13.84 -24.51
C THR A 439 22.17 -15.05 -24.66
N CYS A 440 22.04 -15.57 -25.88
CA CYS A 440 21.27 -16.77 -26.20
C CYS A 440 22.08 -17.59 -27.21
N VAL A 441 22.53 -18.79 -26.82
CA VAL A 441 23.41 -19.65 -27.65
C VAL A 441 22.63 -20.32 -28.79
N SER A 442 21.37 -20.68 -28.54
CA SER A 442 20.44 -21.25 -29.53
C SER A 442 19.04 -20.72 -29.23
N GLY A 443 18.30 -20.23 -30.23
CA GLY A 443 16.95 -19.68 -30.05
C GLY A 443 16.84 -18.18 -30.32
N ARG A 444 15.95 -17.48 -29.60
CA ARG A 444 15.72 -16.03 -29.76
C ARG A 444 16.32 -15.22 -28.62
N LYS A 445 16.73 -14.00 -28.95
CA LYS A 445 17.06 -12.98 -27.97
C LYS A 445 16.41 -11.63 -28.27
N GLY A 446 16.13 -10.85 -27.24
CA GLY A 446 15.66 -9.48 -27.36
C GLY A 446 16.08 -8.64 -26.15
N SER A 447 16.21 -7.33 -26.31
CA SER A 447 16.51 -6.45 -25.16
C SER A 447 15.30 -6.33 -24.23
N ILE A 448 14.12 -5.97 -24.76
CA ILE A 448 12.88 -5.94 -23.97
C ILE A 448 12.18 -7.29 -24.01
N CYS A 449 11.83 -7.78 -25.19
CA CYS A 449 11.12 -9.06 -25.35
C CYS A 449 11.71 -9.89 -26.48
N ALA A 450 11.84 -11.22 -26.28
CA ALA A 450 12.37 -12.12 -27.31
C ALA A 450 11.28 -12.75 -28.19
N THR A 451 10.09 -13.01 -27.64
CA THR A 451 8.91 -13.45 -28.42
C THR A 451 7.64 -12.91 -27.84
N ALA A 452 6.78 -12.41 -28.73
CA ALA A 452 5.43 -12.01 -28.41
C ALA A 452 4.44 -12.41 -29.49
N ALA A 453 3.30 -12.97 -29.10
CA ALA A 453 2.18 -13.26 -30.01
C ALA A 453 1.10 -12.16 -30.00
N THR A 454 0.85 -11.56 -28.82
CA THR A 454 -0.21 -10.58 -28.58
C THR A 454 0.20 -9.67 -27.41
N ILE A 455 1.09 -8.71 -27.70
CA ILE A 455 1.54 -7.71 -26.72
C ILE A 455 1.29 -6.29 -27.20
N ALA A 456 1.12 -5.37 -26.26
CA ALA A 456 1.32 -3.95 -26.49
C ALA A 456 2.61 -3.53 -25.78
N THR A 457 3.52 -2.92 -26.53
CA THR A 457 4.74 -2.27 -26.02
C THR A 457 4.66 -0.78 -26.28
N GLY A 458 5.12 0.03 -25.33
CA GLY A 458 5.15 1.48 -25.49
C GLY A 458 5.69 2.19 -24.26
N GLY A 459 5.90 3.50 -24.43
CA GLY A 459 6.34 4.41 -23.38
C GLY A 459 7.85 4.36 -23.11
N ASN A 460 8.35 5.41 -22.46
CA ASN A 460 9.70 5.49 -21.95
C ASN A 460 9.57 5.48 -20.43
N ALA A 461 10.27 4.54 -19.78
CA ALA A 461 10.41 4.56 -18.33
C ALA A 461 10.81 5.97 -17.89
N PRO A 462 10.00 6.67 -17.07
CA PRO A 462 10.41 7.95 -16.55
C PRO A 462 11.68 7.73 -15.71
N ASP A 463 12.65 8.63 -15.85
CA ASP A 463 13.84 8.61 -15.00
C ASP A 463 13.41 9.02 -13.59
N LEU A 464 13.02 8.04 -12.78
CA LEU A 464 12.48 8.22 -11.44
C LEU A 464 13.41 7.71 -10.34
N ASP A 465 14.61 7.24 -10.66
CA ASP A 465 15.51 6.67 -9.66
C ASP A 465 16.74 7.57 -9.44
N ALA A 466 17.13 7.75 -8.18
CA ALA A 466 18.42 8.31 -7.84
C ALA A 466 19.52 7.28 -8.13
N VAL A 467 20.70 7.74 -8.53
CA VAL A 467 21.82 6.88 -8.92
C VAL A 467 22.68 6.57 -7.69
N PRO A 468 22.93 5.29 -7.34
CA PRO A 468 23.88 4.95 -6.28
C PRO A 468 25.29 5.44 -6.62
N VAL A 469 25.98 6.06 -5.66
CA VAL A 469 27.37 6.52 -5.80
C VAL A 469 28.22 6.07 -4.62
N GLU A 470 29.55 6.18 -4.77
CA GLU A 470 30.48 5.82 -3.70
C GLU A 470 30.38 6.81 -2.53
N ALA A 471 30.18 6.28 -1.32
CA ALA A 471 30.12 7.10 -0.11
C ALA A 471 31.52 7.54 0.33
N VAL A 472 31.70 8.86 0.49
CA VAL A 472 32.95 9.44 1.00
C VAL A 472 32.77 9.88 2.45
N ALA A 473 33.62 9.38 3.35
CA ALA A 473 33.51 9.66 4.79
C ALA A 473 33.58 11.17 5.09
N GLY A 474 32.65 11.66 5.92
CA GLY A 474 32.57 13.08 6.30
C GLY A 474 32.04 14.01 5.20
N LYS A 475 31.62 13.48 4.06
CA LYS A 475 30.96 14.24 2.98
C LYS A 475 29.45 14.00 2.98
N PRO A 476 28.66 14.89 2.34
CA PRO A 476 27.26 14.63 2.03
C PRO A 476 27.10 13.29 1.30
N ASN A 477 26.05 12.55 1.65
CA ASN A 477 25.72 11.27 1.04
C ASN A 477 24.52 11.36 0.07
N LEU A 478 23.92 12.54 -0.05
CA LEU A 478 22.97 12.87 -1.09
C LEU A 478 23.47 14.12 -1.82
N THR A 479 23.70 14.00 -3.11
CA THR A 479 24.18 15.09 -3.98
C THR A 479 23.39 15.13 -5.28
N GLY A 480 23.52 16.21 -6.05
CA GLY A 480 23.03 16.23 -7.43
C GLY A 480 23.08 17.62 -8.02
N PHE A 481 22.56 17.73 -9.24
CA PHE A 481 22.41 18.99 -9.95
C PHE A 481 20.97 19.22 -10.39
N VAL A 482 20.55 20.48 -10.38
CA VAL A 482 19.33 20.91 -11.07
C VAL A 482 19.74 21.79 -12.25
N ARG A 483 19.33 21.40 -13.46
CA ARG A 483 19.76 22.04 -14.70
C ARG A 483 18.60 22.19 -15.68
N THR A 484 18.81 23.04 -16.69
CA THR A 484 17.94 23.12 -17.86
C THR A 484 18.21 21.97 -18.85
N PRO A 485 17.33 21.73 -19.83
CA PRO A 485 17.56 20.72 -20.86
C PRO A 485 18.85 20.93 -21.70
N ASP A 486 19.29 22.19 -21.86
CA ASP A 486 20.57 22.54 -22.50
C ASP A 486 21.78 22.53 -21.54
N GLY A 487 21.58 22.07 -20.29
CA GLY A 487 22.64 21.82 -19.31
C GLY A 487 23.07 23.03 -18.49
N LYS A 488 22.35 24.15 -18.54
CA LYS A 488 22.65 25.34 -17.71
C LYS A 488 22.21 25.11 -16.26
N PRO A 489 22.96 25.62 -15.27
CA PRO A 489 22.61 25.48 -13.86
C PRO A 489 21.36 26.28 -13.48
N LEU A 490 20.57 25.75 -12.55
CA LEU A 490 19.46 26.45 -11.92
C LEU A 490 19.75 26.66 -10.43
N GLU A 491 19.93 27.91 -10.01
CA GLU A 491 20.21 28.32 -8.64
C GLU A 491 18.92 28.52 -7.82
N GLY A 492 18.99 28.29 -6.51
CA GLY A 492 17.91 28.60 -5.56
C GLY A 492 16.76 27.59 -5.54
N ILE A 493 16.82 26.51 -6.32
CA ILE A 493 15.80 25.45 -6.33
C ILE A 493 15.87 24.68 -5.02
N VAL A 494 14.73 24.55 -4.34
CA VAL A 494 14.66 23.83 -3.06
C VAL A 494 14.60 22.32 -3.33
N VAL A 495 15.47 21.58 -2.67
CA VAL A 495 15.56 20.11 -2.73
C VAL A 495 15.44 19.53 -1.33
N THR A 496 14.69 18.44 -1.19
CA THR A 496 14.39 17.78 0.09
C THR A 496 14.52 16.26 0.00
N ASP A 497 14.85 15.63 1.12
CA ASP A 497 14.81 14.17 1.34
C ASP A 497 13.54 13.70 2.09
N GLY A 498 12.59 14.61 2.31
CA GLY A 498 11.39 14.41 3.11
C GLY A 498 11.51 14.75 4.59
N ARG A 499 12.66 15.24 5.03
CA ARG A 499 12.84 15.77 6.39
C ARG A 499 13.49 17.14 6.39
N GLN A 500 14.55 17.33 5.60
CA GLN A 500 15.28 18.58 5.51
C GLN A 500 15.24 19.14 4.09
N CYS A 501 15.35 20.46 3.99
CA CYS A 501 15.45 21.15 2.70
C CYS A 501 16.83 21.83 2.56
N VAL A 502 17.37 21.87 1.33
CA VAL A 502 18.52 22.68 0.91
C VAL A 502 18.17 23.44 -0.38
N GLN A 503 19.02 24.37 -0.81
CA GLN A 503 18.88 25.05 -2.10
C GLN A 503 20.07 24.75 -3.00
N THR A 504 19.83 24.73 -4.31
CA THR A 504 20.92 24.67 -5.29
C THR A 504 21.76 25.95 -5.28
N GLY A 505 23.07 25.80 -5.43
CA GLY A 505 24.00 26.92 -5.59
C GLY A 505 24.02 27.49 -7.01
N ALA A 506 24.85 28.50 -7.24
CA ALA A 506 25.01 29.16 -8.55
C ALA A 506 25.45 28.22 -9.70
N ASP A 507 26.08 27.10 -9.38
CA ASP A 507 26.46 26.05 -10.33
C ASP A 507 25.39 24.94 -10.47
N GLY A 508 24.22 25.16 -9.88
CA GLY A 508 23.08 24.23 -9.88
C GLY A 508 23.26 23.02 -8.98
N SER A 509 24.37 22.93 -8.22
CA SER A 509 24.64 21.79 -7.34
C SER A 509 23.88 21.92 -6.02
N TYR A 510 23.48 20.79 -5.46
CA TYR A 510 23.01 20.69 -4.07
C TYR A 510 23.64 19.49 -3.38
N SER A 511 23.68 19.54 -2.06
CA SER A 511 24.12 18.41 -1.25
C SER A 511 23.53 18.46 0.15
N MET A 512 23.25 17.29 0.73
CA MET A 512 22.79 17.16 2.10
C MET A 512 23.25 15.84 2.73
N LYS A 513 23.22 15.79 4.06
CA LYS A 513 23.45 14.56 4.81
C LYS A 513 22.10 13.95 5.16
N SER A 514 21.70 12.93 4.41
CA SER A 514 20.40 12.27 4.55
C SER A 514 20.51 10.95 5.30
N ASP A 515 19.48 10.57 6.06
CA ASP A 515 19.33 9.20 6.55
C ASP A 515 18.69 8.34 5.45
N LEU A 516 19.53 7.75 4.60
CA LEU A 516 19.08 6.91 3.47
C LEU A 516 18.45 5.58 3.93
N SER A 517 18.38 5.31 5.23
CA SER A 517 17.60 4.19 5.77
C SER A 517 16.13 4.56 6.01
N GLU A 518 15.82 5.83 6.17
CA GLU A 518 14.45 6.36 6.32
C GLU A 518 13.95 7.07 5.06
N ALA A 519 14.80 7.89 4.43
CA ALA A 519 14.46 8.67 3.25
C ALA A 519 14.16 7.75 2.05
N ARG A 520 12.98 7.93 1.46
CA ARG A 520 12.50 7.12 0.32
C ARG A 520 12.62 7.84 -1.02
N PHE A 521 12.66 9.18 -0.97
CA PHE A 521 12.68 10.03 -2.15
C PHE A 521 13.62 11.21 -1.93
N VAL A 522 14.15 11.73 -3.04
CA VAL A 522 14.68 13.09 -3.15
C VAL A 522 13.73 13.83 -4.07
N TYR A 523 13.28 15.01 -3.70
CA TYR A 523 12.31 15.73 -4.50
C TYR A 523 12.40 17.24 -4.33
N LEU A 524 11.75 17.96 -5.23
CA LEU A 524 11.83 19.40 -5.34
C LEU A 524 10.61 20.08 -4.72
N SER A 525 10.82 21.26 -4.12
CA SER A 525 9.75 22.25 -4.07
C SER A 525 9.82 23.08 -5.35
N LEU A 526 8.89 22.84 -6.28
CA LEU A 526 8.95 23.45 -7.61
C LEU A 526 8.65 24.95 -7.52
N PRO A 527 9.54 25.84 -7.98
CA PRO A 527 9.25 27.27 -8.04
C PRO A 527 8.33 27.62 -9.21
N ALA A 528 7.68 28.78 -9.16
CA ALA A 528 6.72 29.19 -10.20
C ALA A 528 7.37 29.49 -11.57
N ASN A 529 8.69 29.65 -11.63
CA ASN A 529 9.46 29.97 -12.84
C ASN A 529 10.00 28.74 -13.58
N VAL A 530 9.46 27.54 -13.30
CA VAL A 530 9.73 26.32 -14.08
C VAL A 530 8.43 25.64 -14.50
N GLU A 531 8.44 24.97 -15.65
CA GLU A 531 7.34 24.09 -16.05
C GLU A 531 7.25 22.92 -15.06
N ILE A 532 6.03 22.49 -14.74
CA ILE A 532 5.82 21.27 -13.94
C ILE A 532 6.10 20.07 -14.85
N PRO A 533 7.18 19.30 -14.61
CA PRO A 533 7.46 18.11 -15.41
C PRO A 533 6.33 17.10 -15.20
N THR A 534 5.78 16.52 -16.27
CA THR A 534 4.72 15.51 -16.16
C THR A 534 4.89 14.36 -17.16
N LEU A 535 4.38 13.19 -16.78
CA LEU A 535 4.08 12.08 -17.69
C LEU A 535 2.57 11.81 -17.62
N ASP A 536 1.86 12.02 -18.73
CA ASP A 536 0.41 11.88 -18.82
C ASP A 536 -0.39 12.64 -17.75
N GLY A 537 0.13 13.81 -17.32
CA GLY A 537 -0.48 14.65 -16.28
C GLY A 537 -0.03 14.32 -14.85
N ILE A 538 0.77 13.27 -14.65
CA ILE A 538 1.35 12.91 -13.34
C ILE A 538 2.65 13.71 -13.15
N PRO A 539 2.76 14.55 -12.10
CA PRO A 539 3.97 15.34 -11.84
C PRO A 539 5.22 14.48 -11.53
N LEU A 540 6.36 14.81 -12.15
CA LEU A 540 7.64 14.10 -12.05
C LEU A 540 8.73 14.94 -11.38
N PHE A 541 8.49 15.37 -10.15
CA PHE A 541 9.40 16.25 -9.39
C PHE A 541 10.26 15.52 -8.36
N PHE A 542 10.28 14.19 -8.40
CA PHE A 542 10.96 13.34 -7.43
C PHE A 542 11.82 12.26 -8.09
N LYS A 543 12.76 11.74 -7.31
CA LYS A 543 13.56 10.55 -7.56
C LYS A 543 13.44 9.61 -6.36
N ARG A 544 13.18 8.34 -6.57
CA ARG A 544 13.21 7.26 -5.58
C ARG A 544 14.65 7.01 -5.17
N ILE A 545 14.89 6.87 -3.87
CA ILE A 545 16.20 6.49 -3.35
C ILE A 545 16.30 4.97 -3.40
N PRO A 546 17.27 4.38 -4.13
CA PRO A 546 17.44 2.94 -4.14
C PRO A 546 17.74 2.41 -2.74
N ARG A 547 17.17 1.26 -2.39
CA ARG A 547 17.37 0.66 -1.07
C ARG A 547 18.81 0.15 -0.90
N TYR A 548 19.29 0.17 0.35
CA TYR A 548 20.60 -0.36 0.78
C TYR A 548 21.84 0.39 0.26
N VAL A 549 21.66 1.58 -0.30
CA VAL A 549 22.74 2.46 -0.72
C VAL A 549 23.31 3.24 0.45
N LYS A 550 24.59 3.63 0.33
CA LYS A 550 25.26 4.48 1.33
C LYS A 550 25.36 5.94 0.89
N ALA A 551 25.31 6.19 -0.42
CA ALA A 551 25.25 7.51 -1.02
C ALA A 551 24.53 7.44 -2.37
N VAL A 552 23.90 8.54 -2.77
CA VAL A 552 23.19 8.66 -4.05
C VAL A 552 23.43 10.04 -4.70
N SER A 553 23.34 10.06 -6.03
CA SER A 553 23.22 11.28 -6.83
C SER A 553 21.83 11.36 -7.46
N ALA A 554 21.14 12.49 -7.34
CA ALA A 554 19.84 12.70 -7.94
C ALA A 554 19.84 14.00 -8.77
N ASP A 555 19.94 13.86 -10.09
CA ASP A 555 19.93 15.01 -10.99
C ASP A 555 18.50 15.28 -11.48
N PHE A 556 18.16 16.56 -11.62
CA PHE A 556 16.88 17.03 -12.11
C PHE A 556 17.07 17.95 -13.31
N VAL A 557 16.17 17.80 -14.29
CA VAL A 557 16.11 18.66 -15.47
C VAL A 557 14.77 19.40 -15.45
N LEU A 558 14.81 20.73 -15.42
CA LEU A 558 13.63 21.59 -15.38
C LEU A 558 13.67 22.61 -16.54
N THR A 559 12.54 22.80 -17.19
CA THR A 559 12.38 23.83 -18.23
C THR A 559 12.00 25.15 -17.58
N PRO A 560 12.81 26.21 -17.69
CA PRO A 560 12.43 27.54 -17.18
C PRO A 560 11.23 28.11 -17.94
N ARG A 561 10.39 28.85 -17.23
CA ARG A 561 9.24 29.57 -17.77
C ARG A 561 9.04 30.91 -17.07
N GLU A 562 8.21 31.76 -17.66
CA GLU A 562 7.61 32.87 -16.94
C GLU A 562 6.50 32.35 -15.99
N PRO A 563 6.46 32.82 -14.73
CA PRO A 563 5.40 32.46 -13.79
C PRO A 563 4.00 32.83 -14.30
N VAL A 564 3.06 31.92 -14.13
CA VAL A 564 1.63 32.20 -14.37
C VAL A 564 1.08 33.01 -13.22
N LYS A 565 0.43 34.14 -13.50
CA LYS A 565 -0.23 34.97 -12.47
C LYS A 565 -1.65 34.54 -12.17
N ASP A 566 -2.39 34.16 -13.22
CA ASP A 566 -3.81 33.81 -13.15
C ASP A 566 -4.00 32.39 -13.68
N TYR A 567 -4.61 31.52 -12.89
CA TYR A 567 -4.80 30.12 -13.22
C TYR A 567 -6.01 29.55 -12.48
N THR A 568 -6.39 28.33 -12.85
CA THR A 568 -7.52 27.60 -12.25
C THR A 568 -7.04 26.29 -11.65
N VAL A 569 -7.58 25.91 -10.50
CA VAL A 569 -7.31 24.63 -9.84
C VAL A 569 -8.61 23.88 -9.61
N MET A 570 -8.71 22.66 -10.14
CA MET A 570 -9.80 21.72 -9.83
C MET A 570 -9.47 20.96 -8.56
N MET A 571 -10.23 21.23 -7.49
CA MET A 571 -10.11 20.58 -6.18
C MET A 571 -11.12 19.43 -6.14
N ILE A 572 -10.65 18.22 -6.44
CA ILE A 572 -11.46 17.00 -6.53
C ILE A 572 -11.22 16.19 -5.25
N ALA A 573 -12.26 15.56 -4.67
CA ALA A 573 -12.10 14.79 -3.44
C ALA A 573 -12.79 13.43 -3.50
N ASP A 574 -12.17 12.46 -2.83
CA ASP A 574 -12.70 11.13 -2.53
C ASP A 574 -13.27 10.35 -3.73
N PRO A 575 -12.58 10.21 -4.89
CA PRO A 575 -13.04 9.31 -5.95
C PRO A 575 -13.42 7.93 -5.40
N GLN A 576 -12.65 7.44 -4.42
CA GLN A 576 -12.87 6.22 -3.66
C GLN A 576 -13.20 5.05 -4.59
N VAL A 577 -12.38 4.88 -5.62
CA VAL A 577 -12.67 3.90 -6.66
C VAL A 577 -12.41 2.49 -6.16
N ARG A 578 -13.33 1.61 -6.49
CA ARG A 578 -13.19 0.16 -6.41
C ARG A 578 -12.95 -0.36 -7.82
N PRO A 579 -12.45 -1.59 -7.96
CA PRO A 579 -12.32 -2.22 -9.28
C PRO A 579 -13.63 -2.18 -10.06
N TYR A 580 -13.53 -2.11 -11.40
CA TYR A 580 -14.69 -2.17 -12.30
C TYR A 580 -15.66 -3.30 -11.93
N GLY A 581 -16.96 -3.01 -11.99
CA GLY A 581 -18.05 -3.93 -11.70
C GLY A 581 -18.32 -4.21 -10.23
N VAL A 582 -17.55 -3.63 -9.29
CA VAL A 582 -17.75 -3.88 -7.84
C VAL A 582 -18.89 -3.06 -7.26
N ASP A 583 -18.89 -1.74 -7.47
CA ASP A 583 -19.95 -0.85 -6.98
C ASP A 583 -20.22 0.37 -7.89
N ASN A 584 -19.72 0.35 -9.13
CA ASN A 584 -19.83 1.44 -10.12
C ASN A 584 -18.98 2.69 -9.83
N SER A 585 -18.14 2.70 -8.77
CA SER A 585 -17.31 3.87 -8.44
C SER A 585 -16.25 4.17 -9.51
N MET A 586 -15.57 3.15 -10.05
CA MET A 586 -14.59 3.35 -11.13
C MET A 586 -15.25 3.79 -12.44
N GLU A 587 -16.41 3.22 -12.78
CA GLU A 587 -17.20 3.63 -13.94
C GLU A 587 -17.62 5.10 -13.81
N THR A 588 -18.16 5.50 -12.65
CA THR A 588 -18.52 6.91 -12.40
C THR A 588 -17.30 7.82 -12.52
N TRP A 589 -16.15 7.44 -11.97
CA TRP A 589 -14.91 8.21 -12.11
C TRP A 589 -14.45 8.32 -13.56
N ALA A 590 -14.25 7.18 -14.23
CA ALA A 590 -13.61 7.08 -15.53
C ALA A 590 -14.50 7.50 -16.71
N GLU A 591 -15.82 7.47 -16.56
CA GLU A 591 -16.78 7.75 -17.63
C GLU A 591 -17.62 9.00 -17.41
N ARG A 592 -17.64 9.58 -16.19
CA ARG A 592 -18.41 10.79 -15.89
C ARG A 592 -17.55 11.92 -15.33
N VAL A 593 -16.88 11.70 -14.20
CA VAL A 593 -16.18 12.77 -13.47
C VAL A 593 -14.93 13.23 -14.23
N ALA A 594 -14.03 12.30 -14.60
CA ALA A 594 -12.80 12.66 -15.29
C ALA A 594 -13.03 13.27 -16.69
N PRO A 595 -13.97 12.76 -17.53
CA PRO A 595 -14.33 13.42 -18.78
C PRO A 595 -14.94 14.82 -18.61
N ASP A 596 -15.76 15.05 -17.57
CA ASP A 596 -16.30 16.37 -17.28
C ASP A 596 -15.20 17.35 -16.83
N ALA A 597 -14.26 16.90 -16.00
CA ALA A 597 -13.09 17.68 -15.61
C ALA A 597 -12.21 18.05 -16.81
N GLU A 598 -12.01 17.11 -17.75
CA GLU A 598 -11.29 17.39 -19.01
C GLU A 598 -12.03 18.43 -19.87
N ALA A 599 -13.34 18.29 -20.03
CA ALA A 599 -14.15 19.23 -20.79
C ALA A 599 -14.15 20.63 -20.16
N PHE A 600 -14.21 20.71 -18.82
CA PHE A 600 -14.07 21.96 -18.09
C PHE A 600 -12.68 22.56 -18.30
N ARG A 601 -11.61 21.78 -18.11
CA ARG A 601 -10.22 22.19 -18.36
C ARG A 601 -10.05 22.75 -19.78
N ALA A 602 -10.60 22.07 -20.79
CA ALA A 602 -10.55 22.52 -22.18
C ALA A 602 -11.32 23.82 -22.44
N SER A 603 -12.32 24.15 -21.61
CA SER A 603 -13.10 25.39 -21.70
C SER A 603 -12.44 26.60 -21.02
N CYS A 604 -11.49 26.36 -20.11
CA CYS A 604 -10.78 27.44 -19.42
C CYS A 604 -9.80 28.16 -20.38
N PRO A 605 -9.75 29.50 -20.35
CA PRO A 605 -8.86 30.28 -21.22
C PRO A 605 -7.39 30.29 -20.75
N GLY A 606 -7.13 29.91 -19.50
CA GLY A 606 -5.81 29.93 -18.87
C GLY A 606 -5.31 28.55 -18.48
N GLU A 607 -4.20 28.51 -17.74
CA GLU A 607 -3.67 27.25 -17.24
C GLU A 607 -4.55 26.65 -16.15
N VAL A 608 -4.73 25.34 -16.23
CA VAL A 608 -5.56 24.57 -15.31
C VAL A 608 -4.70 23.49 -14.67
N TYR A 609 -4.85 23.35 -13.37
CA TYR A 609 -4.22 22.35 -12.53
C TYR A 609 -5.31 21.54 -11.81
N SER A 610 -4.97 20.38 -11.29
CA SER A 610 -5.88 19.63 -10.41
C SER A 610 -5.16 19.16 -9.16
N ILE A 611 -5.90 19.11 -8.05
CA ILE A 611 -5.49 18.48 -6.81
C ILE A 611 -6.58 17.51 -6.38
N ASN A 612 -6.25 16.22 -6.29
CA ASN A 612 -7.11 15.22 -5.67
C ASN A 612 -6.82 15.17 -4.16
N LEU A 613 -7.83 15.48 -3.34
CA LEU A 613 -7.74 15.61 -1.88
C LEU A 613 -7.80 14.26 -1.14
N GLY A 614 -7.29 13.18 -1.75
CA GLY A 614 -7.14 11.85 -1.16
C GLY A 614 -8.35 10.95 -1.23
N ASP A 615 -8.17 9.73 -0.73
CA ASP A 615 -9.07 8.60 -0.90
C ASP A 615 -9.32 8.32 -2.39
N LEU A 616 -8.22 8.14 -3.10
CA LEU A 616 -8.18 7.89 -4.53
C LEU A 616 -8.80 6.52 -4.83
N VAL A 617 -8.35 5.49 -4.11
CA VAL A 617 -8.91 4.12 -4.14
C VAL A 617 -9.65 3.79 -2.83
N TYR A 618 -10.45 2.72 -2.82
CA TYR A 618 -11.21 2.29 -1.64
C TYR A 618 -10.69 0.98 -1.02
N ASN A 619 -9.54 0.96 -0.35
CA ASN A 619 -8.95 -0.26 0.27
C ASN A 619 -8.70 -1.45 -0.69
N TYR A 620 -8.85 -1.26 -2.00
CA TYR A 620 -8.60 -2.27 -3.02
C TYR A 620 -7.33 -1.87 -3.76
N MET A 621 -6.19 -2.33 -3.26
CA MET A 621 -4.88 -1.88 -3.77
C MET A 621 -4.65 -2.26 -5.24
N TYR A 622 -5.31 -3.28 -5.74
CA TYR A 622 -5.28 -3.64 -7.16
C TYR A 622 -6.10 -2.70 -8.06
N ALA A 623 -6.84 -1.73 -7.49
CA ALA A 623 -7.51 -0.67 -8.25
C ALA A 623 -6.58 0.51 -8.60
N TRP A 624 -5.34 0.52 -8.09
CA TRP A 624 -4.38 1.59 -8.34
C TRP A 624 -4.02 1.74 -9.82
N ASP A 625 -3.78 0.65 -10.55
CA ASP A 625 -3.49 0.72 -11.99
C ASP A 625 -4.68 1.33 -12.76
N ASP A 626 -5.90 0.85 -12.50
CA ASP A 626 -7.11 1.39 -13.13
C ASP A 626 -7.33 2.87 -12.78
N TYR A 627 -7.06 3.25 -11.53
CA TYR A 627 -7.17 4.63 -11.07
C TYR A 627 -6.17 5.54 -11.80
N MET A 628 -4.90 5.15 -11.86
CA MET A 628 -3.86 5.95 -12.53
C MET A 628 -4.16 6.11 -14.02
N ASP A 629 -4.57 5.04 -14.70
CA ASP A 629 -4.95 5.10 -16.10
C ASP A 629 -6.17 6.03 -16.31
N ALA A 630 -7.17 5.98 -15.42
CA ALA A 630 -8.33 6.87 -15.47
C ALA A 630 -7.98 8.34 -15.16
N ALA A 631 -7.03 8.59 -14.24
CA ALA A 631 -6.59 9.93 -13.88
C ALA A 631 -5.92 10.67 -15.04
N THR A 632 -5.23 9.96 -15.96
CA THR A 632 -4.64 10.56 -17.17
C THR A 632 -5.66 11.23 -18.11
N LYS A 633 -6.96 10.96 -17.93
CA LYS A 633 -8.04 11.55 -18.73
C LYS A 633 -8.31 13.01 -18.41
N ILE A 634 -7.87 13.53 -17.26
CA ILE A 634 -8.08 14.93 -16.88
C ILE A 634 -7.27 15.88 -17.78
N LYS A 635 -6.12 15.42 -18.29
CA LYS A 635 -5.23 16.15 -19.24
C LYS A 635 -4.65 17.47 -18.70
N CYS A 636 -4.38 17.54 -17.40
CA CYS A 636 -3.56 18.58 -16.78
C CYS A 636 -2.68 18.01 -15.66
N PRO A 637 -1.65 18.76 -15.19
CA PRO A 637 -0.91 18.36 -14.00
C PRO A 637 -1.87 18.15 -12.82
N THR A 638 -1.85 16.93 -12.27
CA THR A 638 -2.77 16.49 -11.22
C THR A 638 -1.97 16.04 -10.01
N PHE A 639 -1.93 16.88 -8.99
CA PHE A 639 -1.32 16.57 -7.70
C PHE A 639 -2.28 15.74 -6.86
N ASN A 640 -1.74 14.89 -5.98
CA ASN A 640 -2.55 14.00 -5.17
C ASN A 640 -2.15 14.12 -3.70
N VAL A 641 -3.16 14.02 -2.83
CA VAL A 641 -3.03 13.85 -1.39
C VAL A 641 -3.28 12.37 -1.08
N ILE A 642 -2.60 11.78 -0.11
CA ILE A 642 -2.93 10.43 0.37
C ILE A 642 -4.09 10.48 1.36
N GLY A 643 -5.09 9.63 1.18
CA GLY A 643 -6.21 9.45 2.10
C GLY A 643 -6.19 8.15 2.89
N ASN A 644 -7.10 7.99 3.84
CA ASN A 644 -7.11 6.80 4.69
C ASN A 644 -7.38 5.51 3.92
N HIS A 645 -8.16 5.56 2.84
CA HIS A 645 -8.50 4.42 2.00
C HIS A 645 -7.43 4.05 0.97
N ASP A 646 -6.45 4.92 0.78
CA ASP A 646 -5.26 4.67 -0.05
C ASP A 646 -4.23 3.79 0.66
N TYR A 647 -4.34 3.68 1.99
CA TYR A 647 -3.54 2.74 2.78
C TYR A 647 -4.00 1.30 2.59
N ASP A 648 -3.05 0.38 2.63
CA ASP A 648 -3.37 -1.05 2.79
C ASP A 648 -3.80 -1.36 4.24
N GLN A 649 -5.05 -1.03 4.54
CA GLN A 649 -5.65 -1.21 5.87
C GLN A 649 -5.88 -2.68 6.24
N ALA A 650 -5.91 -3.57 5.25
CA ALA A 650 -6.27 -4.96 5.48
C ALA A 650 -5.16 -5.69 6.25
N ASN A 651 -3.90 -5.25 6.14
CA ASN A 651 -2.74 -6.09 6.42
C ASN A 651 -1.70 -5.45 7.37
N LEU A 652 -1.79 -4.15 7.68
CA LEU A 652 -0.67 -3.39 8.26
C LEU A 652 -1.14 -2.36 9.30
N PHE A 653 -0.37 -2.21 10.39
CA PHE A 653 -0.73 -1.41 11.56
C PHE A 653 0.15 -0.16 11.77
N GLU A 654 1.06 0.11 10.84
CA GLU A 654 2.00 1.25 10.89
C GLU A 654 1.92 2.08 9.60
N THR A 655 1.97 3.42 9.73
CA THR A 655 1.84 4.39 8.63
C THR A 655 2.73 4.04 7.43
N GLU A 656 4.05 3.93 7.65
CA GLU A 656 5.02 3.67 6.57
C GLU A 656 4.73 2.39 5.81
N MET A 657 4.17 1.37 6.47
CA MET A 657 3.87 0.12 5.77
C MET A 657 2.68 0.28 4.84
N GLY A 658 1.66 1.01 5.29
CA GLY A 658 0.39 1.11 4.58
C GLY A 658 0.40 2.11 3.43
N SER A 659 1.27 3.12 3.45
CA SER A 659 1.40 4.14 2.38
C SER A 659 2.08 3.62 1.10
N ILE A 660 2.65 2.40 1.12
CA ILE A 660 3.50 1.91 0.03
C ILE A 660 2.87 1.96 -1.34
N TRP A 661 1.58 1.63 -1.45
CA TRP A 661 0.90 1.64 -2.74
C TRP A 661 0.77 3.05 -3.28
N TYR A 662 0.41 4.00 -2.43
CA TYR A 662 0.41 5.41 -2.82
C TYR A 662 1.81 5.83 -3.29
N GLU A 663 2.86 5.48 -2.55
CA GLU A 663 4.23 5.83 -2.91
C GLU A 663 4.73 5.17 -4.20
N THR A 664 4.35 3.93 -4.46
CA THR A 664 4.67 3.20 -5.69
C THR A 664 4.00 3.87 -6.90
N TYR A 665 2.77 4.35 -6.78
CA TYR A 665 2.01 4.86 -7.92
C TYR A 665 2.09 6.38 -8.09
N VAL A 666 2.24 7.14 -7.01
CA VAL A 666 2.15 8.61 -7.00
C VAL A 666 3.48 9.28 -6.65
N GLY A 667 4.20 8.79 -5.64
CA GLY A 667 5.45 9.39 -5.16
C GLY A 667 5.38 9.84 -3.69
N PRO A 668 6.11 10.90 -3.28
CA PRO A 668 6.14 11.34 -1.88
C PRO A 668 4.76 11.75 -1.36
N ASP A 669 4.49 11.50 -0.08
CA ASP A 669 3.20 11.74 0.58
C ASP A 669 3.08 13.12 1.24
N HIS A 670 4.15 13.92 1.18
CA HIS A 670 4.17 15.33 1.50
C HIS A 670 5.17 16.05 0.58
N TYR A 671 4.80 17.22 0.07
CA TYR A 671 5.61 18.03 -0.85
C TYR A 671 4.99 19.42 -1.03
N SER A 672 5.73 20.35 -1.63
CA SER A 672 5.26 21.71 -1.89
C SER A 672 5.66 22.19 -3.28
N PHE A 673 4.99 23.24 -3.76
CA PHE A 673 5.30 23.89 -5.03
C PHE A 673 4.67 25.28 -5.07
N ASP A 674 5.18 26.13 -5.94
CA ASP A 674 4.66 27.47 -6.19
C ASP A 674 3.90 27.51 -7.51
N LEU A 675 2.70 28.09 -7.48
CA LEU A 675 1.98 28.53 -8.67
C LEU A 675 1.65 30.02 -8.54
N GLY A 676 2.24 30.84 -9.41
CA GLY A 676 2.19 32.29 -9.27
C GLY A 676 2.74 32.75 -7.93
N ASP A 677 1.95 33.56 -7.22
CA ASP A 677 2.32 34.14 -5.92
C ASP A 677 1.90 33.27 -4.71
N ILE A 678 1.34 32.07 -4.95
CA ILE A 678 0.84 31.17 -3.91
C ILE A 678 1.78 29.98 -3.72
N HIS A 679 2.04 29.64 -2.45
CA HIS A 679 2.75 28.41 -2.08
C HIS A 679 1.76 27.31 -1.68
N TYR A 680 1.81 26.20 -2.40
CA TYR A 680 0.97 25.02 -2.18
C TYR A 680 1.72 23.99 -1.36
N ILE A 681 1.03 23.42 -0.38
CA ILE A 681 1.57 22.44 0.55
C ILE A 681 0.65 21.23 0.55
N ILE A 682 1.18 20.07 0.15
CA ILE A 682 0.48 18.79 0.16
C ILE A 682 1.00 17.98 1.35
N VAL A 683 0.10 17.52 2.22
CA VAL A 683 0.49 16.78 3.44
C VAL A 683 -0.39 15.57 3.73
N ASN A 684 0.26 14.48 4.13
CA ASN A 684 -0.37 13.30 4.71
C ASN A 684 -0.79 13.57 6.16
N THR A 685 -2.10 13.56 6.43
CA THR A 685 -2.65 13.78 7.78
C THR A 685 -3.17 12.52 8.45
N ILE A 686 -2.96 11.35 7.85
CA ILE A 686 -3.46 10.07 8.33
C ILE A 686 -2.33 9.28 8.98
N LEU A 687 -2.48 8.96 10.26
CA LEU A 687 -1.47 8.26 11.04
C LEU A 687 -1.99 6.89 11.48
N TYR A 688 -1.50 5.83 10.83
CA TYR A 688 -1.75 4.45 11.27
C TYR A 688 -0.80 4.10 12.41
N ASP A 689 -1.15 4.51 13.63
CA ASP A 689 -0.46 4.20 14.89
C ASP A 689 -1.22 3.18 15.75
N ARG A 690 -2.05 2.36 15.08
CA ARG A 690 -2.97 1.41 15.72
C ARG A 690 -2.19 0.34 16.48
N LYS A 691 -2.54 0.08 17.75
CA LYS A 691 -1.91 -1.03 18.52
C LYS A 691 -2.52 -2.40 18.19
N GLY A 692 -3.61 -2.43 17.41
CA GLY A 692 -4.23 -3.67 16.93
C GLY A 692 -5.43 -3.47 16.00
N PRO A 693 -6.04 -4.56 15.50
CA PRO A 693 -7.07 -4.54 14.45
C PRO A 693 -8.39 -3.83 14.82
N GLY A 694 -8.65 -3.61 16.11
CA GLY A 694 -9.88 -2.97 16.60
C GLY A 694 -9.75 -1.48 16.88
N GLU A 695 -8.55 -0.91 16.73
CA GLU A 695 -8.28 0.51 17.00
C GLU A 695 -8.38 1.35 15.72
N SER A 696 -8.78 2.62 15.87
CA SER A 696 -8.80 3.60 14.78
C SER A 696 -7.41 4.21 14.61
N TYR A 697 -7.14 4.71 13.40
CA TYR A 697 -5.99 5.59 13.13
C TYR A 697 -6.20 6.97 13.78
N SER A 698 -5.10 7.67 14.00
CA SER A 698 -5.09 9.06 14.48
C SER A 698 -4.87 10.04 13.32
N TYR A 699 -4.98 11.34 13.61
CA TYR A 699 -4.80 12.43 12.65
C TYR A 699 -3.63 13.32 13.05
N GLY A 700 -3.05 14.02 12.08
CA GLY A 700 -2.00 15.02 12.28
C GLY A 700 -0.78 14.76 11.42
N LEU A 701 0.30 15.49 11.70
CA LEU A 701 1.57 15.31 11.01
C LEU A 701 2.49 14.46 11.90
N ASP A 702 3.15 13.47 11.33
CA ASP A 702 4.26 12.82 12.01
C ASP A 702 5.46 13.78 12.12
N ASP A 703 6.51 13.35 12.81
CA ASP A 703 7.63 14.23 13.11
C ASP A 703 8.48 14.53 11.86
N MET A 704 8.56 13.59 10.92
CA MET A 704 9.29 13.77 9.66
C MET A 704 8.59 14.83 8.78
N ALA A 705 7.28 14.70 8.57
CA ALA A 705 6.50 15.66 7.82
C ALA A 705 6.47 17.05 8.49
N MET A 706 6.44 17.11 9.83
CA MET A 706 6.47 18.38 10.56
C MET A 706 7.85 19.07 10.46
N GLU A 707 8.95 18.32 10.58
CA GLU A 707 10.31 18.85 10.39
C GLU A 707 10.53 19.34 8.96
N TRP A 708 10.03 18.59 7.97
CA TRP A 708 10.04 19.04 6.58
C TRP A 708 9.26 20.34 6.40
N LEU A 709 8.04 20.43 6.95
CA LEU A 709 7.21 21.64 6.85
C LEU A 709 7.89 22.87 7.46
N GLU A 710 8.54 22.72 8.63
CA GLU A 710 9.34 23.78 9.25
C GLU A 710 10.53 24.20 8.37
N ALA A 711 11.23 23.21 7.77
CA ALA A 711 12.35 23.47 6.89
C ALA A 711 11.91 24.18 5.59
N ASP A 712 10.85 23.70 4.95
CA ASP A 712 10.32 24.27 3.72
C ASP A 712 9.86 25.73 3.93
N LEU A 713 9.00 25.95 4.93
CA LEU A 713 8.47 27.27 5.25
C LEU A 713 9.51 28.25 5.81
N SER A 714 10.65 27.80 6.31
CA SER A 714 11.74 28.71 6.70
C SER A 714 12.30 29.55 5.53
N ARG A 715 12.01 29.14 4.29
CA ARG A 715 12.45 29.79 3.05
C ARG A 715 11.36 30.62 2.38
N ILE A 716 10.15 30.57 2.91
CA ILE A 716 8.98 31.24 2.34
C ILE A 716 8.70 32.52 3.15
N GLY A 717 8.55 33.64 2.46
CA GLY A 717 8.18 34.92 3.10
C GLY A 717 6.81 34.84 3.76
N THR A 718 6.68 35.42 4.96
CA THR A 718 5.41 35.43 5.71
C THR A 718 4.32 36.28 5.05
N ASP A 719 4.68 37.10 4.05
CA ASP A 719 3.76 37.85 3.20
C ASP A 719 3.04 36.99 2.15
N LYS A 720 3.49 35.74 1.96
CA LYS A 720 2.90 34.82 0.97
C LYS A 720 1.58 34.21 1.46
N THR A 721 0.67 33.96 0.52
CA THR A 721 -0.54 33.16 0.75
C THR A 721 -0.21 31.67 0.66
N LEU A 722 -0.71 30.89 1.61
CA LEU A 722 -0.54 29.44 1.62
C LEU A 722 -1.85 28.72 1.26
N VAL A 723 -1.75 27.70 0.41
CA VAL A 723 -2.82 26.71 0.18
C VAL A 723 -2.33 25.36 0.70
N VAL A 724 -2.99 24.84 1.73
CA VAL A 724 -2.59 23.59 2.40
C VAL A 724 -3.63 22.52 2.10
N CYS A 725 -3.25 21.49 1.35
CA CYS A 725 -4.11 20.38 0.98
C CYS A 725 -3.79 19.14 1.82
N ALA A 726 -4.80 18.62 2.50
CA ALA A 726 -4.72 17.45 3.36
C ALA A 726 -5.93 16.54 3.09
N HIS A 727 -5.88 15.26 3.47
CA HIS A 727 -7.06 14.41 3.31
C HIS A 727 -8.03 14.59 4.48
N ALA A 728 -7.58 14.28 5.70
CA ALA A 728 -8.29 14.69 6.92
C ALA A 728 -7.93 16.14 7.26
N GLN A 729 -8.92 16.86 7.79
CA GLN A 729 -8.80 18.26 8.16
C GLN A 729 -7.71 18.51 9.21
N LEU A 730 -6.94 19.58 9.05
CA LEU A 730 -5.93 20.01 10.02
C LEU A 730 -6.53 20.80 11.20
N PHE A 731 -7.62 21.53 10.95
CA PHE A 731 -8.16 22.53 11.90
C PHE A 731 -9.63 22.25 12.29
N LYS A 732 -10.59 23.03 11.78
CA LYS A 732 -12.02 22.88 12.06
C LYS A 732 -12.62 21.78 11.19
N ASN A 733 -13.46 20.94 11.78
CA ASN A 733 -14.19 19.87 11.07
C ASN A 733 -15.72 20.11 11.02
N PRO A 734 -16.43 19.53 10.04
CA PRO A 734 -17.87 19.72 9.85
C PRO A 734 -18.77 19.06 10.93
N ASN A 735 -18.25 18.11 11.72
CA ASN A 735 -19.03 17.33 12.70
C ASN A 735 -18.85 17.82 14.16
N THR A 736 -18.19 18.96 14.35
CA THR A 736 -17.96 19.51 15.67
C THR A 736 -19.20 20.24 16.19
N SER A 737 -19.74 19.77 17.33
CA SER A 737 -20.65 20.56 18.18
C SER A 737 -20.09 21.98 18.35
N PRO A 738 -20.92 23.02 18.56
CA PRO A 738 -20.46 24.40 18.71
C PRO A 738 -19.30 24.58 19.70
N HIS A 739 -19.04 23.61 20.59
CA HIS A 739 -17.92 23.61 21.55
C HIS A 739 -16.95 22.40 21.51
N GLY A 740 -16.92 21.52 20.48
CA GLY A 740 -16.08 20.30 20.60
C GLY A 740 -15.54 19.66 19.32
N SER A 741 -14.23 19.34 19.35
CA SER A 741 -13.33 18.64 18.39
C SER A 741 -12.53 19.49 17.36
N HIS A 742 -11.77 20.46 17.87
CA HIS A 742 -10.69 21.10 17.09
C HIS A 742 -9.58 20.09 16.82
N GLY A 743 -8.79 20.25 15.75
CA GLY A 743 -7.56 19.49 15.52
C GLY A 743 -6.52 19.52 16.65
N ALA A 744 -6.80 20.14 17.81
CA ALA A 744 -5.94 20.21 18.99
C ALA A 744 -5.44 18.86 19.53
N TYR A 745 -6.13 17.75 19.26
CA TYR A 745 -5.68 16.40 19.60
C TYR A 745 -4.89 15.71 18.47
N HIS A 746 -4.75 16.36 17.30
CA HIS A 746 -3.93 15.86 16.21
C HIS A 746 -2.46 15.93 16.60
N ARG A 747 -1.69 14.94 16.15
CA ARG A 747 -0.24 14.95 16.36
C ARG A 747 0.37 16.21 15.74
N ASN A 748 1.27 16.85 16.49
CA ASN A 748 1.97 18.08 16.12
C ASN A 748 1.07 19.32 15.86
N TYR A 749 -0.21 19.32 16.28
CA TYR A 749 -1.14 20.44 16.06
C TYR A 749 -0.59 21.82 16.43
N GLU A 750 -0.06 21.96 17.65
CA GLU A 750 0.41 23.27 18.11
C GLU A 750 1.55 23.81 17.26
N ARG A 751 2.44 22.92 16.78
CA ARG A 751 3.59 23.30 15.94
C ARG A 751 3.14 23.82 14.59
N TYR A 752 2.31 23.07 13.86
CA TYR A 752 1.87 23.55 12.54
C TYR A 752 0.89 24.72 12.66
N ARG A 753 0.03 24.78 13.68
CA ARG A 753 -0.86 25.93 13.91
C ARG A 753 -0.05 27.22 14.10
N GLU A 754 0.96 27.19 14.97
CA GLU A 754 1.82 28.35 15.22
C GLU A 754 2.65 28.72 14.00
N LEU A 755 3.11 27.73 13.22
CA LEU A 755 3.85 27.99 11.99
C LEU A 755 2.97 28.69 10.95
N PHE A 756 1.76 28.17 10.72
CA PHE A 756 0.80 28.72 9.76
C PHE A 756 0.22 30.08 10.18
N SER A 757 0.11 30.37 11.48
CA SER A 757 -0.44 31.66 11.95
C SER A 757 0.43 32.87 11.62
N ARG A 758 1.68 32.65 11.19
CA ARG A 758 2.65 33.70 10.83
C ARG A 758 2.44 34.26 9.42
N TYR A 759 1.67 33.58 8.58
CA TYR A 759 1.51 33.91 7.16
C TYR A 759 0.33 34.85 6.90
N LYS A 760 0.39 35.57 5.77
CA LYS A 760 -0.66 36.51 5.34
C LYS A 760 -2.07 35.89 5.35
N ALA A 761 -2.20 34.71 4.74
CA ALA A 761 -3.45 33.96 4.67
C ALA A 761 -3.15 32.47 4.47
N VAL A 762 -3.98 31.60 5.06
CA VAL A 762 -3.86 30.15 4.91
C VAL A 762 -5.22 29.55 4.57
N TYR A 763 -5.31 28.92 3.40
CA TYR A 763 -6.49 28.20 2.93
C TYR A 763 -6.25 26.71 3.05
N SER A 764 -6.87 26.07 4.04
CA SER A 764 -6.73 24.65 4.33
C SER A 764 -7.85 23.84 3.67
N TRP A 765 -7.51 23.07 2.64
CA TRP A 765 -8.41 22.25 1.84
C TRP A 765 -8.36 20.78 2.25
N ASN A 766 -9.52 20.12 2.31
CA ASN A 766 -9.61 18.70 2.64
C ASN A 766 -10.80 17.97 1.99
N GLY A 767 -10.72 16.62 1.99
CA GLY A 767 -11.79 15.72 1.58
C GLY A 767 -12.41 15.03 2.80
N HIS A 768 -12.42 13.68 2.80
CA HIS A 768 -12.66 12.78 3.94
C HIS A 768 -14.10 12.72 4.48
N TYR A 769 -14.76 13.86 4.69
CA TYR A 769 -16.13 13.89 5.24
C TYR A 769 -17.24 13.77 4.20
N HIS A 770 -16.90 13.86 2.92
CA HIS A 770 -17.82 13.82 1.79
C HIS A 770 -18.91 14.90 1.90
N ARG A 771 -18.54 16.12 2.31
CA ARG A 771 -19.44 17.27 2.42
C ARG A 771 -18.72 18.56 2.08
N ASN A 772 -19.43 19.46 1.42
CA ASN A 772 -18.97 20.84 1.26
C ASN A 772 -19.08 21.57 2.61
N PHE A 773 -18.00 22.20 3.04
CA PHE A 773 -17.95 22.95 4.29
C PHE A 773 -16.95 24.09 4.19
N TYR A 774 -17.26 25.23 4.81
CA TYR A 774 -16.36 26.37 4.92
C TYR A 774 -16.40 26.97 6.32
N TYR A 775 -15.22 27.34 6.83
CA TYR A 775 -15.09 28.01 8.12
C TYR A 775 -13.94 29.01 8.11
N ASN A 776 -14.23 30.26 8.45
CA ASN A 776 -13.22 31.31 8.61
C ASN A 776 -12.91 31.54 10.09
N TYR A 777 -11.63 31.53 10.51
CA TYR A 777 -11.27 31.83 11.90
C TYR A 777 -11.23 33.33 12.24
N ALA A 778 -11.26 34.21 11.24
CA ALA A 778 -11.16 35.65 11.45
C ALA A 778 -12.25 36.17 12.42
N GLY A 779 -11.83 36.91 13.45
CA GLY A 779 -12.73 37.53 14.43
C GLY A 779 -13.39 36.56 15.43
N LYS A 780 -13.02 35.28 15.44
CA LYS A 780 -13.63 34.27 16.33
C LYS A 780 -12.74 33.94 17.53
N GLU A 781 -13.36 33.77 18.70
CA GLU A 781 -12.68 33.31 19.93
C GLU A 781 -12.05 31.92 19.76
N THR A 782 -12.64 31.09 18.90
CA THR A 782 -12.14 29.76 18.51
C THR A 782 -10.96 29.81 17.55
N SER A 783 -10.41 30.99 17.21
CA SER A 783 -9.22 31.12 16.35
C SER A 783 -7.97 30.48 16.92
N HIS A 784 -7.91 30.27 18.23
CA HIS A 784 -6.73 29.72 18.92
C HIS A 784 -5.44 30.42 18.46
N GLY A 785 -5.48 31.75 18.28
CA GLY A 785 -4.33 32.55 17.84
C GLY A 785 -3.97 32.44 16.35
N ALA A 786 -4.83 31.87 15.51
CA ALA A 786 -4.61 31.73 14.06
C ALA A 786 -5.80 32.30 13.24
N PRO A 787 -6.08 33.62 13.33
CA PRO A 787 -7.24 34.24 12.67
C PRO A 787 -7.12 34.32 11.14
N ASN A 788 -5.93 34.06 10.59
CA ASN A 788 -5.61 34.07 9.16
C ASN A 788 -5.97 32.75 8.44
N ILE A 789 -6.50 31.76 9.17
CA ILE A 789 -6.82 30.43 8.65
C ILE A 789 -8.28 30.35 8.18
N GLN A 790 -8.48 29.79 7.00
CA GLN A 790 -9.78 29.41 6.45
C GLN A 790 -9.76 27.92 6.11
N CYS A 791 -10.82 27.21 6.45
CA CYS A 791 -10.96 25.76 6.23
C CYS A 791 -12.03 25.51 5.18
N ILE A 792 -11.70 24.68 4.19
CA ILE A 792 -12.60 24.29 3.10
C ILE A 792 -12.59 22.76 2.98
N SER A 793 -13.77 22.14 3.01
CA SER A 793 -13.93 20.71 2.71
C SER A 793 -14.70 20.53 1.41
N VAL A 794 -14.33 19.52 0.65
CA VAL A 794 -14.95 19.18 -0.63
C VAL A 794 -15.70 17.85 -0.49
N THR A 795 -16.89 17.79 -1.09
CA THR A 795 -17.68 16.55 -1.16
C THR A 795 -17.04 15.50 -2.07
N ARG A 796 -17.53 14.27 -1.95
CA ARG A 796 -17.10 13.13 -2.77
C ARG A 796 -17.51 13.33 -4.23
N CYS A 797 -16.54 13.25 -5.14
CA CYS A 797 -16.75 13.58 -6.55
C CYS A 797 -17.63 12.59 -7.33
N THR A 798 -17.71 11.35 -6.85
CA THR A 798 -18.51 10.26 -7.43
C THR A 798 -19.89 10.11 -6.76
N GLY A 799 -20.32 11.12 -5.99
CA GLY A 799 -21.64 11.18 -5.37
C GLY A 799 -21.82 10.23 -4.19
N ALA A 800 -23.04 9.72 -4.00
CA ALA A 800 -23.47 9.00 -2.82
C ALA A 800 -22.59 7.79 -2.50
N LEU A 801 -22.00 7.76 -1.30
CA LEU A 801 -21.07 6.70 -0.89
C LEU A 801 -21.71 5.31 -1.00
N ARG A 802 -21.02 4.36 -1.66
CA ARG A 802 -21.47 2.98 -2.00
C ARG A 802 -22.62 2.85 -3.01
N LEU A 803 -23.34 3.93 -3.32
CA LEU A 803 -24.35 3.93 -4.38
C LEU A 803 -23.77 4.42 -5.71
N ASN A 804 -22.88 5.42 -5.64
CA ASN A 804 -22.32 6.12 -6.79
C ASN A 804 -23.40 6.72 -7.72
N GLU A 805 -24.55 7.07 -7.14
CA GLU A 805 -25.61 7.86 -7.77
C GLU A 805 -25.16 9.33 -7.90
N PRO A 806 -25.66 10.09 -8.90
CA PRO A 806 -25.16 11.42 -9.23
C PRO A 806 -25.62 12.52 -8.24
N ILE A 807 -25.72 12.19 -6.96
CA ILE A 807 -26.08 13.08 -5.85
C ILE A 807 -25.21 12.77 -4.62
N GLY A 808 -24.63 13.79 -4.01
CA GLY A 808 -23.79 13.75 -2.82
C GLY A 808 -24.61 13.84 -1.53
N ALA A 809 -23.96 13.63 -0.38
CA ALA A 809 -24.64 13.39 0.89
C ALA A 809 -25.50 14.57 1.39
N MET A 810 -25.28 15.79 0.91
CA MET A 810 -26.04 17.00 1.24
C MET A 810 -27.05 17.37 0.14
N GLY A 811 -27.27 16.50 -0.85
CA GLY A 811 -28.20 16.71 -1.97
C GLY A 811 -27.60 17.45 -3.18
N GLU A 812 -26.34 17.87 -3.10
CA GLU A 812 -25.58 18.42 -4.21
C GLU A 812 -25.40 17.38 -5.32
N PRO A 813 -25.45 17.73 -6.62
CA PRO A 813 -25.09 16.78 -7.67
C PRO A 813 -23.62 16.35 -7.53
N GLN A 814 -23.24 15.18 -8.06
CA GLN A 814 -21.82 14.79 -8.12
C GLN A 814 -20.96 15.89 -8.81
N GLY A 815 -19.74 16.13 -8.33
CA GLY A 815 -18.95 17.30 -8.75
C GLY A 815 -17.70 17.54 -7.92
N TYR A 816 -17.05 18.68 -8.14
CA TYR A 816 -15.79 19.08 -7.48
C TYR A 816 -15.79 20.59 -7.26
N MET A 817 -14.84 21.12 -6.49
CA MET A 817 -14.68 22.58 -6.36
C MET A 817 -13.72 23.10 -7.44
N VAL A 818 -14.01 24.28 -7.96
CA VAL A 818 -13.09 25.04 -8.82
C VAL A 818 -12.59 26.24 -8.04
N MET A 819 -11.28 26.39 -7.94
CA MET A 819 -10.61 27.55 -7.37
C MET A 819 -9.96 28.36 -8.50
N GLU A 820 -10.37 29.60 -8.66
CA GLU A 820 -9.77 30.56 -9.58
C GLU A 820 -8.83 31.47 -8.81
N VAL A 821 -7.59 31.57 -9.29
CA VAL A 821 -6.55 32.42 -8.71
C VAL A 821 -6.29 33.60 -9.63
N LYS A 822 -6.28 34.80 -9.05
CA LYS A 822 -5.87 36.04 -9.72
C LYS A 822 -4.82 36.76 -8.88
N GLY A 823 -3.56 36.63 -9.27
CA GLY A 823 -2.43 37.03 -8.41
C GLY A 823 -2.42 36.23 -7.10
N ASP A 824 -2.74 36.89 -5.99
CA ASP A 824 -2.79 36.30 -4.64
C ASP A 824 -4.21 36.18 -4.06
N SER A 825 -5.23 36.45 -4.88
CA SER A 825 -6.65 36.40 -4.51
C SER A 825 -7.31 35.12 -5.02
N LEU A 826 -8.15 34.52 -4.17
CA LEU A 826 -8.83 33.25 -4.44
C LEU A 826 -10.35 33.45 -4.51
N ASP A 827 -10.96 32.84 -5.51
CA ASP A 827 -12.40 32.72 -5.74
C ASP A 827 -12.73 31.24 -5.93
N TRP A 828 -13.80 30.73 -5.35
CA TRP A 828 -14.17 29.32 -5.55
C TRP A 828 -15.67 29.07 -5.62
N TYR A 829 -16.05 28.06 -6.39
CA TYR A 829 -17.43 27.63 -6.57
C TYR A 829 -17.53 26.11 -6.76
N TYR A 830 -18.74 25.57 -6.58
CA TYR A 830 -18.99 24.15 -6.78
C TYR A 830 -19.29 23.86 -8.26
N LYS A 831 -18.56 22.95 -8.88
CA LYS A 831 -18.77 22.54 -10.27
C LYS A 831 -19.42 21.16 -10.29
N SER A 832 -20.72 21.12 -10.57
CA SER A 832 -21.47 19.88 -10.79
C SER A 832 -21.20 19.27 -12.17
N VAL A 833 -21.00 17.95 -12.23
CA VAL A 833 -20.82 17.22 -13.49
C VAL A 833 -22.03 17.44 -14.42
N GLY A 834 -21.77 17.78 -15.68
CA GLY A 834 -22.80 18.07 -16.68
C GLY A 834 -23.44 19.46 -16.60
N HIS A 835 -23.05 20.30 -15.64
CA HIS A 835 -23.57 21.65 -15.48
C HIS A 835 -22.46 22.72 -15.55
N GLY A 836 -22.83 23.95 -15.90
CA GLY A 836 -21.93 25.11 -15.90
C GLY A 836 -21.78 25.77 -14.52
N ARG A 837 -20.92 26.80 -14.43
CA ARG A 837 -20.61 27.55 -13.20
C ARG A 837 -21.85 28.07 -12.46
N ASP A 838 -22.90 28.45 -13.19
CA ASP A 838 -24.07 29.13 -12.58
C ASP A 838 -25.02 28.17 -11.85
N TYR A 839 -24.83 26.85 -11.99
CA TYR A 839 -25.67 25.86 -11.31
C TYR A 839 -25.20 25.60 -9.87
N GLN A 840 -25.50 26.55 -8.97
CA GLN A 840 -25.15 26.45 -7.54
C GLN A 840 -26.30 26.00 -6.63
N MET A 841 -27.51 25.83 -7.17
CA MET A 841 -28.67 25.46 -6.37
C MET A 841 -29.74 24.70 -7.16
N ARG A 842 -30.51 23.87 -6.45
CA ARG A 842 -31.72 23.19 -6.95
C ARG A 842 -32.93 23.67 -6.17
N ALA A 843 -33.97 24.10 -6.87
CA ALA A 843 -35.25 24.49 -6.29
C ALA A 843 -36.29 23.36 -6.42
N TYR A 844 -37.13 23.25 -5.42
CA TYR A 844 -38.22 22.29 -5.28
C TYR A 844 -39.53 23.05 -5.15
N ASP A 845 -40.53 22.64 -5.93
CA ASP A 845 -41.85 23.23 -5.89
C ASP A 845 -42.67 22.73 -4.68
N PRO A 846 -43.79 23.39 -4.33
CA PRO A 846 -44.64 23.01 -3.19
C PRO A 846 -45.20 21.59 -3.21
N SER A 847 -45.24 20.90 -4.36
CA SER A 847 -45.68 19.50 -4.42
C SER A 847 -44.60 18.50 -3.96
N ARG A 848 -43.33 18.93 -3.96
CA ARG A 848 -42.19 18.14 -3.45
C ARG A 848 -41.97 18.33 -1.95
N THR A 849 -42.63 19.30 -1.32
CA THR A 849 -42.55 19.55 0.13
C THR A 849 -43.85 19.13 0.81
N SER A 850 -43.76 18.63 2.04
CA SER A 850 -44.94 18.17 2.79
C SER A 850 -45.76 19.30 3.41
N ASP A 851 -45.22 20.52 3.47
CA ASP A 851 -45.84 21.72 4.07
C ASP A 851 -46.27 22.78 3.05
N GLY A 852 -46.18 22.48 1.74
CA GLY A 852 -46.59 23.38 0.66
C GLY A 852 -45.70 24.60 0.50
N THR A 853 -44.41 24.48 0.84
CA THR A 853 -43.40 25.52 0.69
C THR A 853 -42.55 25.30 -0.56
N VAL A 854 -42.04 26.38 -1.15
CA VAL A 854 -40.91 26.28 -2.07
C VAL A 854 -39.66 26.05 -1.24
N MET A 855 -38.82 25.10 -1.65
CA MET A 855 -37.55 24.79 -0.98
C MET A 855 -36.39 24.92 -1.98
N VAL A 856 -35.20 25.28 -1.50
CA VAL A 856 -33.99 25.34 -2.32
C VAL A 856 -32.82 24.72 -1.57
N ASN A 857 -32.04 23.89 -2.26
CA ASN A 857 -30.75 23.39 -1.80
C ASN A 857 -29.64 24.19 -2.46
N VAL A 858 -28.81 24.89 -1.69
CA VAL A 858 -27.69 25.69 -2.20
C VAL A 858 -26.38 24.97 -1.90
N PHE A 859 -25.80 24.32 -2.91
CA PHE A 859 -24.84 23.21 -2.75
C PHE A 859 -23.55 23.52 -1.97
N ASN A 860 -23.13 24.78 -1.95
CA ASN A 860 -21.91 25.25 -1.28
C ASN A 860 -22.18 26.45 -0.36
N TRP A 861 -23.42 26.62 0.08
CA TRP A 861 -23.78 27.72 0.97
C TRP A 861 -22.96 27.64 2.25
N SER A 862 -22.42 28.78 2.66
CA SER A 862 -21.54 28.85 3.82
C SER A 862 -21.51 30.25 4.42
N GLU A 863 -20.80 30.40 5.53
CA GLU A 863 -20.59 31.71 6.16
C GLU A 863 -20.05 32.73 5.15
N GLY A 864 -20.67 33.91 5.11
CA GLY A 864 -20.35 34.97 4.16
C GLY A 864 -21.28 35.02 2.95
N TRP A 865 -21.99 33.92 2.64
CA TRP A 865 -23.07 33.95 1.65
C TRP A 865 -24.30 34.68 2.19
N THR A 866 -25.06 35.33 1.31
CA THR A 866 -26.38 35.87 1.68
C THR A 866 -27.38 34.73 1.94
N THR A 867 -28.38 34.95 2.78
CA THR A 867 -29.57 34.11 2.80
C THR A 867 -30.26 34.15 1.42
N PRO A 868 -30.73 33.00 0.87
CA PRO A 868 -31.48 33.00 -0.38
C PRO A 868 -32.72 33.89 -0.31
N ARG A 869 -33.02 34.58 -1.42
CA ARG A 869 -34.10 35.57 -1.53
C ARG A 869 -35.12 35.15 -2.58
N TRP A 870 -36.40 35.20 -2.21
CA TRP A 870 -37.54 34.83 -3.04
C TRP A 870 -38.16 36.06 -3.71
N TYR A 871 -38.30 36.01 -5.03
CA TYR A 871 -38.87 37.07 -5.86
C TYR A 871 -40.14 36.59 -6.56
N GLU A 872 -41.20 37.38 -6.46
CA GLU A 872 -42.48 37.17 -7.13
C GLU A 872 -42.68 38.30 -8.13
N ASN A 873 -42.88 37.98 -9.42
CA ASN A 873 -43.02 38.97 -10.50
C ASN A 873 -41.91 40.05 -10.50
N GLY A 874 -40.67 39.63 -10.21
CA GLY A 874 -39.49 40.51 -10.17
C GLY A 874 -39.35 41.36 -8.90
N THR A 875 -40.27 41.24 -7.92
CA THR A 875 -40.22 41.97 -6.65
C THR A 875 -39.79 41.05 -5.52
N LEU A 876 -38.87 41.50 -4.65
CA LEU A 876 -38.45 40.74 -3.46
C LEU A 876 -39.65 40.55 -2.54
N ALA A 877 -40.09 39.30 -2.39
CA ALA A 877 -41.23 38.93 -1.56
C ALA A 877 -40.78 38.52 -0.14
N ALA A 878 -39.70 37.75 -0.01
CA ALA A 878 -39.17 37.31 1.28
C ALA A 878 -37.69 36.89 1.22
N GLU A 879 -37.01 36.92 2.37
CA GLU A 879 -35.81 36.10 2.58
C GLU A 879 -36.25 34.69 2.99
N MET A 880 -35.60 33.66 2.45
CA MET A 880 -35.97 32.26 2.72
C MET A 880 -35.44 31.82 4.09
N GLU A 881 -36.24 31.03 4.81
CA GLU A 881 -35.88 30.51 6.14
C GLU A 881 -34.93 29.32 6.02
N TYR A 882 -33.82 29.31 6.77
CA TYR A 882 -32.93 28.15 6.85
C TYR A 882 -33.65 26.97 7.51
N ALA A 883 -33.73 25.85 6.81
CA ALA A 883 -34.47 24.67 7.22
C ALA A 883 -33.64 23.40 6.95
N PRO A 884 -32.56 23.17 7.73
CA PRO A 884 -31.69 22.01 7.52
C PRO A 884 -32.49 20.72 7.60
N GLY A 885 -32.15 19.78 6.72
CA GLY A 885 -32.82 18.50 6.64
C GLY A 885 -32.16 17.60 5.59
N VAL A 886 -32.88 16.53 5.27
CA VAL A 886 -32.51 15.64 4.16
C VAL A 886 -33.04 16.24 2.86
N ASP A 887 -32.17 16.28 1.85
CA ASP A 887 -32.56 16.69 0.50
C ASP A 887 -33.68 15.79 -0.08
N PRO A 888 -34.78 16.35 -0.63
CA PRO A 888 -35.90 15.56 -1.15
C PRO A 888 -35.53 14.53 -2.24
N ASP A 889 -34.66 14.89 -3.17
CA ASP A 889 -34.26 13.97 -4.25
C ASP A 889 -33.35 12.85 -3.71
N TYR A 890 -32.46 13.17 -2.77
CA TYR A 890 -31.67 12.14 -2.11
C TYR A 890 -32.58 11.20 -1.31
N TYR A 891 -33.55 11.73 -0.57
CA TYR A 891 -34.47 10.94 0.23
C TYR A 891 -35.15 9.86 -0.61
N ASP A 892 -35.68 10.20 -1.79
CA ASP A 892 -36.31 9.26 -2.71
C ASP A 892 -35.36 8.14 -3.18
N ILE A 893 -34.08 8.45 -3.38
CA ILE A 893 -33.05 7.46 -3.71
C ILE A 893 -32.79 6.57 -2.50
N PHE A 894 -32.59 7.17 -1.32
CA PHE A 894 -32.28 6.48 -0.08
C PHE A 894 -33.40 5.54 0.37
N GLU A 895 -34.67 5.90 0.18
CA GLU A 895 -35.81 5.05 0.51
C GLU A 895 -35.80 3.73 -0.27
N LYS A 896 -35.29 3.73 -1.50
CA LYS A 896 -35.18 2.53 -2.35
C LYS A 896 -34.04 1.60 -1.95
N VAL A 897 -33.11 2.06 -1.09
CA VAL A 897 -31.94 1.28 -0.68
C VAL A 897 -32.33 0.25 0.39
N THR A 898 -32.41 -1.01 -0.02
CA THR A 898 -32.78 -2.14 0.84
C THR A 898 -31.57 -2.87 1.43
N ASN A 899 -30.40 -2.80 0.79
CA ASN A 899 -29.18 -3.42 1.31
C ASN A 899 -28.72 -2.71 2.59
N LYS A 900 -28.68 -3.44 3.72
CA LYS A 900 -28.35 -2.87 5.04
C LYS A 900 -26.98 -2.19 5.09
N THR A 901 -25.97 -2.79 4.45
CA THR A 901 -24.62 -2.25 4.44
C THR A 901 -24.56 -0.97 3.62
N THR A 902 -25.09 -0.98 2.39
CA THR A 902 -25.17 0.21 1.54
C THR A 902 -25.94 1.32 2.23
N ARG A 903 -27.12 1.01 2.79
CA ARG A 903 -27.98 1.97 3.52
C ARG A 903 -27.24 2.65 4.67
N LYS A 904 -26.42 1.92 5.43
CA LYS A 904 -25.59 2.49 6.50
C LYS A 904 -24.62 3.56 5.97
N TYR A 905 -23.97 3.31 4.84
CA TYR A 905 -22.93 4.19 4.31
C TYR A 905 -23.46 5.33 3.43
N CYS A 906 -24.58 5.12 2.74
CA CYS A 906 -25.20 6.13 1.89
C CYS A 906 -26.27 6.96 2.61
N THR A 907 -26.27 6.99 3.95
CA THR A 907 -27.26 7.76 4.71
C THR A 907 -27.13 9.26 4.38
N PRO A 908 -28.21 9.93 3.95
CA PRO A 908 -28.15 11.36 3.66
C PRO A 908 -27.86 12.17 4.92
N SER A 909 -27.23 13.32 4.73
CA SER A 909 -27.02 14.29 5.80
C SER A 909 -28.34 14.94 6.21
N THR A 910 -28.47 15.25 7.50
CA THR A 910 -29.59 16.03 8.04
C THR A 910 -29.33 17.53 8.04
N ASP A 911 -28.11 17.94 7.67
CA ASP A 911 -27.65 19.33 7.82
C ASP A 911 -27.45 20.00 6.46
N SER A 912 -28.15 19.52 5.43
CA SER A 912 -28.10 20.05 4.06
C SER A 912 -28.41 21.56 4.04
N PHE A 913 -27.91 22.27 3.03
CA PHE A 913 -28.08 23.71 2.88
C PHE A 913 -29.45 24.08 2.30
N LEU A 914 -30.51 23.61 2.98
CA LEU A 914 -31.90 23.77 2.59
C LEU A 914 -32.50 25.05 3.17
N PHE A 915 -33.21 25.79 2.33
CA PHE A 915 -33.98 26.97 2.71
C PHE A 915 -35.38 26.87 2.16
N LYS A 916 -36.37 27.43 2.87
CA LYS A 916 -37.77 27.37 2.44
C LYS A 916 -38.51 28.69 2.55
N VAL A 917 -39.56 28.83 1.76
CA VAL A 917 -40.47 29.97 1.77
C VAL A 917 -41.87 29.52 1.41
N LYS A 918 -42.88 30.12 2.03
CA LYS A 918 -44.28 29.93 1.62
C LYS A 918 -44.62 30.98 0.55
N PRO A 919 -44.96 30.59 -0.69
CA PRO A 919 -45.34 31.55 -1.73
C PRO A 919 -46.61 32.34 -1.35
N SER A 920 -46.74 33.56 -1.87
CA SER A 920 -47.96 34.34 -1.72
C SER A 920 -49.17 33.61 -2.35
N PRO A 921 -50.40 33.81 -1.82
CA PRO A 921 -51.60 33.20 -2.40
C PRO A 921 -51.75 33.50 -3.90
N GLY A 922 -51.94 32.44 -4.71
CA GLY A 922 -52.12 32.56 -6.16
C GLY A 922 -50.83 32.61 -6.99
N VAL A 923 -49.66 32.63 -6.35
CA VAL A 923 -48.36 32.52 -7.03
C VAL A 923 -48.10 31.07 -7.44
N THR A 924 -47.70 30.87 -8.69
CA THR A 924 -47.36 29.56 -9.28
C THR A 924 -45.95 29.52 -9.87
N GLU A 925 -45.21 30.63 -9.81
CA GLU A 925 -43.81 30.71 -10.22
C GLU A 925 -43.08 31.80 -9.43
N GLY A 926 -41.76 31.63 -9.27
CA GLY A 926 -40.92 32.70 -8.74
C GLY A 926 -39.43 32.38 -8.87
N GLU A 927 -38.63 33.41 -8.61
CA GLU A 927 -37.19 33.38 -8.77
C GLU A 927 -36.50 33.40 -7.41
N ILE A 928 -35.50 32.55 -7.23
CA ILE A 928 -34.64 32.51 -6.05
C ILE A 928 -33.29 33.08 -6.44
N ARG A 929 -32.77 34.02 -5.65
CA ARG A 929 -31.42 34.58 -5.82
C ARG A 929 -30.59 34.38 -4.57
N VAL A 930 -29.32 34.05 -4.73
CA VAL A 930 -28.34 33.95 -3.64
C VAL A 930 -27.00 34.50 -4.10
N THR A 931 -26.32 35.25 -3.24
CA THR A 931 -24.99 35.82 -3.50
C THR A 931 -23.96 35.12 -2.62
N ASP A 932 -22.84 34.68 -3.22
CA ASP A 932 -21.74 34.04 -2.48
C ASP A 932 -20.85 35.03 -1.72
N LEU A 933 -19.85 34.49 -1.02
CA LEU A 933 -18.90 35.28 -0.23
C LEU A 933 -17.94 36.14 -1.09
N PHE A 934 -17.91 35.95 -2.41
CA PHE A 934 -17.12 36.73 -3.38
C PHE A 934 -17.94 37.80 -4.10
N GLY A 935 -19.27 37.79 -3.93
CA GLY A 935 -20.19 38.73 -4.54
C GLY A 935 -20.85 38.25 -5.83
N HIS A 936 -20.66 36.98 -6.23
CA HIS A 936 -21.36 36.41 -7.39
C HIS A 936 -22.79 36.06 -7.03
N THR A 937 -23.74 36.46 -7.88
CA THR A 937 -25.16 36.18 -7.67
C THR A 937 -25.65 35.09 -8.61
N TYR A 938 -26.23 34.05 -8.02
CA TYR A 938 -26.84 32.92 -8.71
C TYR A 938 -28.36 33.03 -8.64
N SER A 939 -29.05 32.64 -9.71
CA SER A 939 -30.50 32.67 -9.79
C SER A 939 -31.07 31.38 -10.35
N THR A 940 -32.22 30.95 -9.83
CA THR A 940 -33.00 29.84 -10.39
C THR A 940 -34.49 30.15 -10.31
N THR A 941 -35.28 29.58 -11.22
CA THR A 941 -36.73 29.77 -11.28
C THR A 941 -37.43 28.44 -11.03
N VAL A 942 -38.47 28.45 -10.21
CA VAL A 942 -39.33 27.29 -9.94
C VAL A 942 -40.77 27.63 -10.32
N LYS A 943 -41.48 26.66 -10.90
CA LYS A 943 -42.85 26.80 -11.41
C LYS A 943 -43.63 25.52 -11.15
N TRP A 944 -44.90 25.63 -10.77
CA TRP A 944 -45.81 24.50 -10.49
C TRP A 944 -47.22 24.70 -11.02
#